data_AF-A0A0V1IMY0-F1
#
_entry.id   AF-A0A0V1IMY0-F1
#
_cell.length_a   1.000
_cell.length_b   1.000
_cell.length_c   1.000
_cell.angle_alpha   90.00
_cell.angle_beta   90.00
_cell.angle_gamma   90.00
#
_symmetry.space_group_name_H-M   'P 1'
#
loop_
_entity.id
_entity.type
_entity.pdbx_description
1 polymer ?
#
loop_
_entity_poly.entity_id
_entity_poly.type
_entity_poly.pdbx_seq_one_letter_code
_entity_poly.pdbx_strand_id
1 'polypeptide(L)'
;MKWKIPTVNRNQNNDQRQKANAAATIDAKVEEDGQDVLEMDVDDDTVSLSLLDDAVGEAPGATPAEQSFKVYKRRWWVLLLASMLNASNTMSWISYAPVANFVDTYYGKQAANMLSMVFIFWAIPVGFFAMWMAGRFGLRPAFLLASWANCIGALLRMASNIPGLDQAARFAIVMTGQCLAACAYPFIMFMPTKIAADWFPHNQRTIANVIASLSNPFGIMVANALSPRLVLHTSDVLLLNIILGVPAVVVCLLGSATLRSSMPPTPPSQSAATQCLDFKSGLVRAFRSKSYMALWFALGVGMGVFNTLYTIMQQLLCSRGYDNSFSGLCCVLMIATGMVGATAVGYFVDRTKLFEETMKVSYALAVVSGTVFTLFSWQYHMQWGIVIGCVCFGFFGLAAYPLGFEMAAECTFPVAESTSAGLLTFSGQLHSVLFIALVQALGRPLSGAALQYQVCTASPDVHTEAYDLTVPMLVMVTCSSIVACFFVLCFKPKYRRQRLDNKRQHQNSGENFLVIIAIYSLFALINAQHFDGYHTVRVEQGFIKGRLWKIDGRQVQVFLGVPFAEPPVGIYRFQKPLKKQPWEGDHTAYEYGPPCIQFMDFHEHDRFSSQNMKRQREDCLYLNIFSPYDSDPDILYPVIVWIHGGSFLAGSSDSGIDMTVTIRNLILKNVTLVTLNYRLGPLGFLSTSLPDAKGNFGIWDQIEALKWLQSNIREFKGDPNSVTVMGESAGGSSASLLALTPAAEGLLHRAVLMSGSITAGWAVKRIGESNWNIENLYKYLTCRNKINSEESWSHVEPVHQDYECNYMKQPLHCDAAESERDIFECLQLKADFSNSLMRKAFTYEFGLGQILIDGEIIPSNLNYLLANYSHVPILIGTAELEWAHKKAIFYGFKSYTTVNERMAREKAQLVVQQSLLPYLDTFVCNDTLKLMAQVALHNYLIGNSSGPTWEMTEFVESLQKMESDIEFTAPMVKEIDAYLQNNQSVYLYSFEYLPSKDLIEEEWVDVNLFGLKRKVRTERKLPIKYAFHGLDHAFIFTEGYSSNIFFPYGESERQISDALCQFLTNFAKFGNPTVEPVHGIIWPVVNEDRSNYVKFAWPLEMVENNARWSKASFWNELMSEIATFAAENGMGREFTFTNEEQLQLAAFRRAWWALWVLVAAIAFLLWIIIICLVTQKCLDVRSRHYKNIIVANV
;
A
#
# COMPACT_ATOMS: atom_id res chain seq x y z
N MET A 1 20.68 -30.58 69.15
CA MET A 1 21.85 -30.80 70.04
C MET A 1 22.53 -29.47 70.31
N LYS A 2 22.91 -29.26 71.56
CA LYS A 2 23.44 -28.03 72.18
C LYS A 2 24.85 -27.64 71.69
N TRP A 3 25.24 -26.42 72.10
CA TRP A 3 26.58 -25.86 72.34
C TRP A 3 27.10 -24.91 71.25
N LYS A 4 27.64 -23.72 71.54
CA LYS A 4 27.66 -22.86 72.74
C LYS A 4 28.12 -21.47 72.29
N ILE A 5 27.63 -20.46 72.99
CA ILE A 5 27.98 -19.04 73.02
C ILE A 5 29.45 -18.81 73.44
N PRO A 6 30.04 -17.65 73.11
CA PRO A 6 30.67 -16.84 74.15
C PRO A 6 30.04 -15.44 74.24
N THR A 7 29.61 -15.11 75.45
CA THR A 7 29.10 -13.84 75.93
C THR A 7 30.14 -13.25 76.86
N VAL A 8 30.44 -11.97 76.69
CA VAL A 8 30.92 -11.09 77.76
C VAL A 8 30.04 -9.84 77.63
N ASN A 9 28.97 -9.70 78.42
CA ASN A 9 28.90 -9.04 79.73
C ASN A 9 29.54 -7.63 79.74
N ARG A 10 29.02 -6.62 80.42
CA ARG A 10 27.75 -6.25 81.06
C ARG A 10 28.14 -4.93 81.74
N ASN A 11 27.25 -3.95 81.72
CA ASN A 11 27.11 -2.89 82.73
C ASN A 11 28.34 -2.03 83.06
N GLN A 12 28.18 -0.71 82.99
CA GLN A 12 27.98 0.10 84.20
C GLN A 12 27.93 1.60 83.87
N ASN A 13 26.97 2.26 84.53
CA ASN A 13 27.00 3.63 85.05
C ASN A 13 27.00 4.75 83.99
N ASN A 14 25.91 5.51 83.79
CA ASN A 14 25.13 6.23 84.81
C ASN A 14 26.04 6.92 85.83
N ASP A 15 26.59 8.08 85.49
CA ASP A 15 26.22 9.35 86.14
C ASP A 15 27.15 10.48 85.70
N GLN A 16 26.57 11.51 85.07
CA GLN A 16 26.61 12.88 85.58
C GLN A 16 25.52 13.67 84.84
N ARG A 17 24.36 13.80 85.49
CA ARG A 17 23.87 15.04 86.10
C ARG A 17 23.73 16.23 85.14
N GLN A 18 22.47 16.62 84.96
CA GLN A 18 21.99 18.01 84.85
C GLN A 18 22.68 18.91 83.80
N LYS A 19 22.03 19.05 82.65
CA LYS A 19 21.29 20.29 82.32
C LYS A 19 20.45 20.12 81.04
N ALA A 20 19.13 20.20 81.27
CA ALA A 20 18.02 20.62 80.41
C ALA A 20 18.11 20.33 78.89
N ASN A 21 17.33 19.36 78.41
CA ASN A 21 17.02 19.22 76.98
C ASN A 21 15.60 18.69 76.76
N ALA A 22 14.91 19.31 75.81
CA ALA A 22 13.48 19.28 75.64
C ALA A 22 12.99 18.18 74.70
N ALA A 23 11.97 17.47 75.17
CA ALA A 23 11.04 16.57 74.48
C ALA A 23 9.90 16.38 75.50
N ALA A 24 8.62 16.19 75.19
CA ALA A 24 7.86 16.10 73.95
C ALA A 24 6.38 15.91 74.38
N THR A 25 5.50 15.86 73.37
CA THR A 25 4.27 15.05 73.32
C THR A 25 3.05 15.51 74.11
N ILE A 26 1.86 15.40 73.49
CA ILE A 26 0.73 14.58 73.99
C ILE A 26 -0.35 14.41 72.90
N ASP A 27 -1.04 13.28 73.02
CA ASP A 27 -2.02 12.56 72.19
C ASP A 27 -3.44 13.14 71.99
N ALA A 28 -4.05 12.74 70.86
CA ALA A 28 -5.40 12.20 70.54
C ALA A 28 -6.74 12.64 71.23
N LYS A 29 -7.75 13.00 70.41
CA LYS A 29 -9.20 12.55 70.35
C LYS A 29 -10.01 13.44 69.37
N VAL A 30 -10.69 12.97 68.30
CA VAL A 30 -12.02 12.28 68.09
C VAL A 30 -13.26 13.23 67.99
N GLU A 31 -13.99 13.10 66.86
CA GLU A 31 -15.40 13.50 66.50
C GLU A 31 -15.81 15.00 66.53
N GLU A 32 -16.73 15.56 65.72
CA GLU A 32 -17.46 15.25 64.48
C GLU A 32 -18.08 16.60 63.97
N ASP A 33 -18.51 16.65 62.70
CA ASP A 33 -19.51 17.57 62.09
C ASP A 33 -19.11 18.87 61.34
N GLY A 34 -19.63 18.99 60.11
CA GLY A 34 -20.17 20.23 59.52
C GLY A 34 -19.31 21.21 58.71
N GLN A 35 -19.24 20.96 57.38
CA GLN A 35 -19.32 21.92 56.26
C GLN A 35 -18.39 23.15 56.10
N ASP A 36 -17.86 23.20 54.86
CA ASP A 36 -17.62 24.36 54.00
C ASP A 36 -16.27 25.13 54.04
N VAL A 37 -15.61 25.07 52.87
CA VAL A 37 -14.85 26.14 52.18
C VAL A 37 -13.31 26.13 52.31
N LEU A 38 -12.68 25.93 51.14
CA LEU A 38 -11.30 26.22 50.69
C LEU A 38 -10.18 25.22 51.02
N GLU A 39 -9.97 24.28 50.09
CA GLU A 39 -8.64 23.75 49.76
C GLU A 39 -7.70 24.92 49.42
N MET A 40 -6.75 25.20 50.30
CA MET A 40 -5.56 25.97 49.99
C MET A 40 -4.45 24.95 49.75
N ASP A 41 -4.16 24.69 48.48
CA ASP A 41 -2.98 23.96 48.01
C ASP A 41 -1.72 24.63 48.57
N VAL A 42 -1.10 24.01 49.58
CA VAL A 42 0.24 24.39 50.04
C VAL A 42 1.25 23.56 49.25
N ASP A 43 2.00 24.25 48.38
CA ASP A 43 3.10 23.74 47.58
C ASP A 43 4.11 22.90 48.40
N ASP A 44 4.23 21.61 48.03
CA ASP A 44 5.22 20.63 48.51
C ASP A 44 6.66 20.94 48.02
N ASP A 45 6.90 22.12 47.44
CA ASP A 45 8.18 22.55 46.87
C ASP A 45 9.09 23.30 47.88
N THR A 46 8.60 23.68 49.07
CA THR A 46 9.41 24.38 50.08
C THR A 46 10.08 23.49 51.14
N VAL A 47 9.66 22.23 51.31
CA VAL A 47 10.21 21.34 52.36
C VAL A 47 11.38 20.48 51.88
N SER A 48 11.48 20.20 50.58
CA SER A 48 12.59 19.39 50.03
C SER A 48 13.84 20.19 49.65
N LEU A 49 13.77 21.52 49.57
CA LEU A 49 14.91 22.39 49.27
C LEU A 49 15.68 22.83 50.51
N SER A 50 15.06 22.87 51.69
CA SER A 50 15.75 23.19 52.96
C SER A 50 16.57 22.02 53.51
N LEU A 51 16.18 20.78 53.24
CA LEU A 51 16.91 19.57 53.68
C LEU A 51 18.20 19.28 52.87
N LEU A 52 18.44 20.00 51.77
CA LEU A 52 19.65 19.85 50.95
C LEU A 52 20.72 20.90 51.25
N ASP A 53 20.35 22.04 51.84
CA ASP A 53 21.32 23.07 52.27
C ASP A 53 21.94 22.73 53.64
N ASP A 54 21.26 21.96 54.49
CA ASP A 54 21.78 21.55 55.82
C ASP A 54 22.78 20.37 55.77
N ALA A 55 23.01 19.77 54.60
CA ALA A 55 23.99 18.69 54.43
C ALA A 55 25.40 19.18 54.03
N VAL A 56 25.61 20.49 53.93
CA VAL A 56 26.93 21.12 53.70
C VAL A 56 27.39 21.82 54.98
N GLY A 57 27.59 21.03 56.04
CA GLY A 57 28.37 21.46 57.20
C GLY A 57 29.85 21.45 56.84
N GLU A 58 30.49 22.62 56.91
CA GLU A 58 31.93 22.83 56.72
C GLU A 58 32.76 21.86 57.58
N ALA A 59 33.53 20.99 56.94
CA ALA A 59 34.72 20.38 57.54
C ALA A 59 35.95 21.17 57.08
N PRO A 60 36.82 21.66 57.97
CA PRO A 60 37.95 22.50 57.59
C PRO A 60 39.06 21.66 56.96
N GLY A 61 39.48 22.05 55.76
CA GLY A 61 40.79 21.69 55.21
C GLY A 61 40.87 20.36 54.47
N ALA A 62 40.27 20.28 53.27
CA ALA A 62 40.82 19.50 52.17
C ALA A 62 40.32 20.09 50.84
N THR A 63 41.23 20.39 49.93
CA THR A 63 40.94 20.82 48.56
C THR A 63 40.02 19.81 47.85
N PRO A 64 39.09 20.26 46.97
CA PRO A 64 38.25 19.33 46.22
C PRO A 64 39.15 18.57 45.24
N ALA A 65 39.38 17.29 45.50
CA ALA A 65 39.91 16.40 44.47
C ALA A 65 38.87 16.31 43.35
N GLU A 66 39.20 16.81 42.16
CA GLU A 66 38.44 16.54 40.94
C GLU A 66 38.23 15.03 40.81
N GLN A 67 37.02 14.53 41.08
CA GLN A 67 36.68 13.13 40.81
C GLN A 67 36.69 12.92 39.30
N SER A 68 37.82 12.41 38.77
CA SER A 68 37.92 12.08 37.35
C SER A 68 37.05 10.85 37.01
N PHE A 69 36.01 11.04 36.19
CA PHE A 69 35.19 9.95 35.65
C PHE A 69 35.91 9.28 34.46
N LYS A 70 36.01 7.94 34.46
CA LYS A 70 36.71 7.17 33.42
C LYS A 70 35.89 5.96 33.00
N VAL A 71 35.93 5.64 31.70
CA VAL A 71 35.19 4.50 31.14
C VAL A 71 36.09 3.45 30.50
N TYR A 72 35.71 2.18 30.61
CA TYR A 72 36.52 1.01 30.25
C TYR A 72 35.98 0.27 29.03
N LYS A 73 36.87 -0.26 28.16
CA LYS A 73 36.46 -1.07 26.99
C LYS A 73 35.66 -2.33 27.35
N ARG A 74 35.89 -2.89 28.55
CA ARG A 74 35.24 -4.12 29.06
C ARG A 74 33.71 -4.02 29.16
N ARG A 75 33.14 -2.82 29.27
CA ARG A 75 31.67 -2.60 29.39
C ARG A 75 30.87 -3.25 28.26
N TRP A 76 31.38 -3.23 27.03
CA TRP A 76 30.72 -3.83 25.87
C TRP A 76 30.72 -5.36 25.92
N TRP A 77 31.76 -5.96 26.47
CA TRP A 77 31.82 -7.41 26.70
C TRP A 77 30.82 -7.86 27.78
N VAL A 78 30.68 -7.09 28.86
CA VAL A 78 29.69 -7.35 29.92
C VAL A 78 28.26 -7.23 29.36
N LEU A 79 28.00 -6.19 28.56
CA LEU A 79 26.72 -5.99 27.88
C LEU A 79 26.38 -7.14 26.91
N LEU A 80 27.36 -7.60 26.13
CA LEU A 80 27.19 -8.72 25.19
C LEU A 80 26.82 -10.01 25.93
N LEU A 81 27.55 -10.37 27.00
CA LEU A 81 27.26 -11.57 27.79
C LEU A 81 25.87 -11.53 28.43
N ALA A 82 25.47 -10.37 28.97
CA ALA A 82 24.14 -10.19 29.54
C ALA A 82 23.04 -10.30 28.48
N SER A 83 23.27 -9.75 27.29
CA SER A 83 22.33 -9.82 26.17
C SER A 83 22.20 -11.25 25.62
N MET A 84 23.30 -12.00 25.51
CA MET A 84 23.27 -13.41 25.09
C MET A 84 22.57 -14.29 26.13
N LEU A 85 22.78 -14.03 27.43
CA LEU A 85 22.08 -14.74 28.50
C LEU A 85 20.57 -14.48 28.41
N ASN A 86 20.17 -13.23 28.21
CA ASN A 86 18.77 -12.84 28.07
C ASN A 86 18.12 -13.50 26.85
N ALA A 87 18.76 -13.42 25.68
CA ALA A 87 18.26 -14.05 24.48
C ALA A 87 18.10 -15.57 24.65
N SER A 88 19.12 -16.27 25.18
CA SER A 88 19.07 -17.73 25.35
C SER A 88 18.01 -18.21 26.35
N ASN A 89 17.79 -17.49 27.44
CA ASN A 89 16.74 -17.82 28.40
C ASN A 89 15.35 -17.54 27.82
N THR A 90 15.21 -16.45 27.07
CA THR A 90 13.93 -16.09 26.44
C THR A 90 13.57 -17.03 25.28
N MET A 91 14.56 -17.52 24.53
CA MET A 91 14.37 -18.60 23.56
C MET A 91 13.78 -19.84 24.24
N SER A 92 14.28 -20.17 25.44
CA SER A 92 13.79 -21.31 26.22
C SER A 92 12.34 -21.14 26.67
N TRP A 93 11.94 -19.93 27.05
CA TRP A 93 10.58 -19.61 27.45
C TRP A 93 9.56 -19.93 26.35
N ILE A 94 9.76 -19.36 25.15
CA ILE A 94 8.72 -19.37 24.11
C ILE A 94 8.86 -20.53 23.11
N SER A 95 9.98 -21.26 23.11
CA SER A 95 10.31 -22.31 22.13
C SER A 95 9.19 -23.28 21.75
N TYR A 96 8.27 -23.60 22.67
CA TYR A 96 7.18 -24.54 22.40
C TYR A 96 5.90 -23.91 21.84
N ALA A 97 5.68 -22.61 22.05
CA ALA A 97 4.45 -21.92 21.64
C ALA A 97 4.22 -21.89 20.12
N PRO A 98 5.22 -21.68 19.25
CA PRO A 98 5.02 -21.62 17.78
C PRO A 98 4.63 -22.96 17.14
N VAL A 99 4.79 -24.05 17.87
CA VAL A 99 4.58 -25.43 17.41
C VAL A 99 3.73 -26.22 18.41
N ALA A 100 2.77 -25.52 19.04
CA ALA A 100 1.97 -26.05 20.15
C ALA A 100 1.22 -27.35 19.79
N ASN A 101 0.72 -27.46 18.55
CA ASN A 101 0.08 -28.67 18.03
C ASN A 101 0.97 -29.93 18.12
N PHE A 102 2.25 -29.83 17.75
CA PHE A 102 3.20 -30.94 17.83
C PHE A 102 3.67 -31.21 19.26
N VAL A 103 3.87 -30.14 20.06
CA VAL A 103 4.31 -30.23 21.46
C VAL A 103 3.24 -30.88 22.34
N ASP A 104 1.97 -30.51 22.17
CA ASP A 104 0.85 -31.09 22.92
C ASP A 104 0.66 -32.57 22.57
N THR A 105 0.92 -32.95 21.32
CA THR A 105 0.91 -34.36 20.92
C THR A 105 2.09 -35.12 21.54
N TYR A 106 3.27 -34.51 21.62
CA TYR A 106 4.50 -35.15 22.11
C TYR A 106 4.55 -35.28 23.63
N TYR A 107 4.16 -34.24 24.37
CA TYR A 107 4.26 -34.16 25.84
C TYR A 107 2.93 -34.34 26.57
N GLY A 108 1.79 -34.22 25.90
CA GLY A 108 0.46 -34.35 26.49
C GLY A 108 -0.40 -33.09 26.30
N LYS A 109 -1.72 -33.24 26.49
CA LYS A 109 -2.72 -32.17 26.25
C LYS A 109 -2.34 -30.89 27.01
N GLN A 110 -2.32 -29.75 26.32
CA GLN A 110 -1.98 -28.41 26.85
C GLN A 110 -0.54 -28.23 27.37
N ALA A 111 0.39 -29.15 27.07
CA ALA A 111 1.77 -29.05 27.51
C ALA A 111 2.46 -27.75 27.06
N ALA A 112 2.25 -27.29 25.82
CA ALA A 112 2.86 -26.06 25.31
C ALA A 112 2.47 -24.84 26.14
N ASN A 113 1.19 -24.69 26.46
CA ASN A 113 0.67 -23.61 27.28
C ASN A 113 1.24 -23.67 28.71
N MET A 114 1.26 -24.85 29.32
CA MET A 114 1.82 -25.03 30.67
C MET A 114 3.32 -24.67 30.71
N LEU A 115 4.11 -25.11 29.73
CA LEU A 115 5.54 -24.85 29.65
C LEU A 115 5.86 -23.36 29.45
N SER A 116 5.01 -22.62 28.73
CA SER A 116 5.16 -21.17 28.58
C SER A 116 4.71 -20.38 29.82
N MET A 117 3.66 -20.81 30.52
CA MET A 117 3.17 -20.11 31.72
C MET A 117 4.13 -20.19 32.91
N VAL A 118 4.92 -21.25 33.01
CA VAL A 118 5.86 -21.47 34.13
C VAL A 118 6.84 -20.31 34.31
N PHE A 119 7.32 -19.71 33.22
CA PHE A 119 8.17 -18.51 33.26
C PHE A 119 7.50 -17.32 33.91
N ILE A 120 6.20 -17.14 33.64
CA ILE A 120 5.40 -16.03 34.16
C ILE A 120 5.11 -16.26 35.66
N PHE A 121 4.73 -17.49 36.05
CA PHE A 121 4.43 -17.82 37.43
C PHE A 121 5.66 -17.72 38.35
N TRP A 122 6.82 -18.22 37.91
CA TRP A 122 8.05 -18.16 38.70
C TRP A 122 8.64 -16.75 38.77
N ALA A 123 8.30 -15.87 37.82
CA ALA A 123 8.82 -14.51 37.82
C ALA A 123 8.37 -13.68 39.03
N ILE A 124 7.17 -13.94 39.55
CA ILE A 124 6.55 -13.22 40.67
C ILE A 124 7.32 -13.46 41.99
N PRO A 125 7.47 -14.69 42.51
CA PRO A 125 8.15 -14.93 43.78
C PRO A 125 9.67 -14.71 43.70
N VAL A 126 10.30 -15.08 42.58
CA VAL A 126 11.76 -14.96 42.41
C VAL A 126 12.16 -13.51 42.11
N GLY A 127 11.27 -12.70 41.52
CA GLY A 127 11.54 -11.31 41.17
C GLY A 127 11.94 -10.43 42.36
N PHE A 128 11.24 -10.51 43.49
CA PHE A 128 11.59 -9.73 44.68
C PHE A 128 12.96 -10.10 45.25
N PHE A 129 13.25 -11.40 45.28
CA PHE A 129 14.56 -11.89 45.70
C PHE A 129 15.67 -11.45 44.75
N ALA A 130 15.43 -11.50 43.43
CA ALA A 130 16.37 -11.06 42.41
C ALA A 130 16.65 -9.55 42.48
N MET A 131 15.62 -8.70 42.69
CA MET A 131 15.80 -7.26 42.89
C MET A 131 16.64 -6.94 44.14
N TRP A 132 16.34 -7.60 45.27
CA TRP A 132 17.12 -7.45 46.50
C TRP A 132 18.58 -7.89 46.32
N MET A 133 18.79 -9.06 45.70
CA MET A 133 20.11 -9.62 45.49
C MET A 133 20.97 -8.77 44.55
N ALA A 134 20.37 -8.23 43.48
CA ALA A 134 21.04 -7.32 42.55
C ALA A 134 21.48 -6.01 43.22
N GLY A 135 20.68 -5.49 44.16
CA GLY A 135 21.04 -4.32 44.97
C GLY A 135 22.14 -4.61 46.00
N ARG A 136 22.09 -5.77 46.66
CA ARG A 136 22.99 -6.11 47.78
C ARG A 136 24.35 -6.67 47.34
N PHE A 137 24.39 -7.57 46.36
CA PHE A 137 25.58 -8.34 45.98
C PHE A 137 26.15 -7.97 44.60
N GLY A 138 25.46 -7.09 43.87
CA GLY A 138 25.90 -6.58 42.57
C GLY A 138 25.68 -7.54 41.39
N LEU A 139 26.18 -7.14 40.21
CA LEU A 139 25.86 -7.78 38.93
C LEU A 139 26.38 -9.23 38.79
N ARG A 140 27.60 -9.53 39.27
CA ARG A 140 28.27 -10.82 39.00
C ARG A 140 27.59 -12.02 39.67
N PRO A 141 27.22 -11.99 40.97
CA PRO A 141 26.51 -13.11 41.60
C PRO A 141 25.15 -13.38 40.96
N ALA A 142 24.43 -12.32 40.57
CA ALA A 142 23.16 -12.45 39.85
C ALA A 142 23.33 -13.09 38.47
N PHE A 143 24.37 -12.68 37.72
CA PHE A 143 24.69 -13.30 36.43
C PHE A 143 24.96 -14.80 36.54
N LEU A 144 25.83 -15.19 37.46
CA LEU A 144 26.27 -16.59 37.58
C LEU A 144 25.12 -17.50 38.02
N LEU A 145 24.32 -17.06 39.00
CA LEU A 145 23.15 -17.82 39.43
C LEU A 145 22.17 -18.03 38.27
N ALA A 146 21.87 -16.98 37.51
CA ALA A 146 20.97 -17.04 36.37
C ALA A 146 21.52 -17.92 35.23
N SER A 147 22.81 -17.79 34.89
CA SER A 147 23.41 -18.54 33.80
C SER A 147 23.47 -20.04 34.09
N TRP A 148 23.77 -20.43 35.33
CA TRP A 148 23.79 -21.83 35.74
C TRP A 148 22.39 -22.43 35.83
N ALA A 149 21.42 -21.71 36.38
CA ALA A 149 20.03 -22.16 36.40
C ALA A 149 19.47 -22.37 34.98
N ASN A 150 19.76 -21.45 34.05
CA ASN A 150 19.38 -21.57 32.64
C ASN A 150 20.08 -22.74 31.94
N CYS A 151 21.36 -22.96 32.22
CA CYS A 151 22.14 -24.08 31.66
C CYS A 151 21.61 -25.45 32.11
N ILE A 152 21.41 -25.63 33.42
CA ILE A 152 20.87 -26.88 33.98
C ILE A 152 19.45 -27.12 33.47
N GLY A 153 18.62 -26.07 33.40
CA GLY A 153 17.29 -26.14 32.82
C GLY A 153 17.30 -26.61 31.36
N ALA A 154 18.20 -26.06 30.53
CA ALA A 154 18.38 -26.48 29.14
C ALA A 154 18.83 -27.95 29.01
N LEU A 155 19.78 -28.39 29.84
CA LEU A 155 20.25 -29.78 29.85
C LEU A 155 19.14 -30.77 30.23
N LEU A 156 18.30 -30.44 31.21
CA LEU A 156 17.15 -31.27 31.59
C LEU A 156 16.09 -31.32 30.49
N ARG A 157 15.86 -30.22 29.78
CA ARG A 157 14.99 -30.20 28.59
C ARG A 157 15.55 -31.01 27.42
N MET A 158 16.87 -31.16 27.33
CA MET A 158 17.48 -32.11 26.38
C MET A 158 17.35 -33.56 26.87
N ALA A 159 17.40 -33.79 28.18
CA ALA A 159 17.27 -35.12 28.78
C ALA A 159 15.86 -35.71 28.71
N SER A 160 14.81 -34.91 28.52
CA SER A 160 13.44 -35.42 28.27
C SER A 160 13.31 -36.18 26.94
N ASN A 161 14.36 -36.19 26.12
CA ASN A 161 14.42 -36.84 24.82
C ASN A 161 15.02 -38.27 24.86
N ILE A 162 15.33 -38.82 26.04
CA ILE A 162 15.95 -40.16 26.14
C ILE A 162 15.00 -41.23 25.55
N PRO A 163 15.48 -42.05 24.59
CA PRO A 163 14.68 -43.13 24.01
C PRO A 163 14.19 -44.11 25.09
N GLY A 164 12.91 -44.47 25.07
CA GLY A 164 12.31 -45.44 26.00
C GLY A 164 11.54 -44.83 27.19
N LEU A 165 11.53 -43.51 27.36
CA LEU A 165 10.67 -42.85 28.35
C LEU A 165 9.20 -42.82 27.90
N ASP A 166 8.26 -43.00 28.83
CA ASP A 166 6.83 -42.80 28.61
C ASP A 166 6.45 -41.31 28.57
N GLN A 167 5.25 -40.98 28.09
CA GLN A 167 4.83 -39.58 27.89
C GLN A 167 4.82 -38.78 29.20
N ALA A 168 4.43 -39.41 30.31
CA ALA A 168 4.39 -38.78 31.63
C ALA A 168 5.80 -38.44 32.17
N ALA A 169 6.76 -39.36 32.06
CA ALA A 169 8.14 -39.09 32.48
C ALA A 169 8.79 -38.01 31.59
N ARG A 170 8.53 -38.02 30.27
CA ARG A 170 9.01 -36.96 29.36
C ARG A 170 8.52 -35.59 29.78
N PHE A 171 7.23 -35.46 30.07
CA PHE A 171 6.63 -34.20 30.52
C PHE A 171 7.21 -33.74 31.87
N ALA A 172 7.36 -34.64 32.84
CA ALA A 172 7.91 -34.29 34.15
C ALA A 172 9.35 -33.77 34.06
N ILE A 173 10.20 -34.40 33.23
CA ILE A 173 11.59 -34.00 33.04
C ILE A 173 11.67 -32.64 32.34
N VAL A 174 10.94 -32.44 31.23
CA VAL A 174 10.95 -31.16 30.50
C VAL A 174 10.38 -30.03 31.36
N MET A 175 9.33 -30.29 32.15
CA MET A 175 8.74 -29.33 33.07
C MET A 175 9.72 -28.92 34.17
N THR A 176 10.46 -29.88 34.73
CA THR A 176 11.50 -29.60 35.73
C THR A 176 12.60 -28.71 35.14
N GLY A 177 13.05 -29.01 33.91
CA GLY A 177 14.00 -28.17 33.20
C GLY A 177 13.46 -26.77 32.89
N GLN A 178 12.19 -26.66 32.52
CA GLN A 178 11.50 -25.39 32.25
C GLN A 178 11.38 -24.53 33.51
N CYS A 179 11.04 -25.11 34.67
CA CYS A 179 11.02 -24.43 35.97
C CYS A 179 12.39 -23.86 36.35
N LEU A 180 13.46 -24.64 36.14
CA LEU A 180 14.82 -24.17 36.45
C LEU A 180 15.27 -23.03 35.52
N ALA A 181 14.91 -23.10 34.24
CA ALA A 181 15.15 -21.99 33.30
C ALA A 181 14.31 -20.75 33.67
N ALA A 182 13.06 -20.94 34.12
CA ALA A 182 12.19 -19.86 34.58
C ALA A 182 12.72 -19.14 35.83
N CYS A 183 13.37 -19.86 36.76
CA CYS A 183 14.03 -19.25 37.92
C CYS A 183 15.12 -18.23 37.52
N ALA A 184 15.77 -18.41 36.37
CA ALA A 184 16.80 -17.48 35.89
C ALA A 184 16.20 -16.16 35.36
N TYR A 185 14.96 -16.18 34.89
CA TYR A 185 14.33 -15.10 34.14
C TYR A 185 14.30 -13.76 34.89
N PRO A 186 13.91 -13.67 36.18
CA PRO A 186 13.86 -12.39 36.88
C PRO A 186 15.24 -11.78 37.08
N PHE A 187 16.26 -12.59 37.38
CA PHE A 187 17.62 -12.10 37.51
C PHE A 187 18.11 -11.48 36.21
N ILE A 188 17.73 -12.03 35.06
CA ILE A 188 18.11 -11.58 33.72
C ILE A 188 17.42 -10.26 33.36
N MET A 189 16.12 -10.13 33.61
CA MET A 189 15.33 -8.96 33.20
C MET A 189 15.73 -7.65 33.87
N PHE A 190 16.40 -7.68 35.03
CA PHE A 190 16.83 -6.47 35.75
C PHE A 190 18.28 -6.05 35.44
N MET A 191 19.05 -6.89 34.74
CA MET A 191 20.43 -6.60 34.38
C MET A 191 20.61 -5.46 33.36
N PRO A 192 19.74 -5.32 32.34
CA PRO A 192 19.83 -4.25 31.35
C PRO A 192 20.01 -2.85 31.93
N THR A 193 19.09 -2.45 32.80
CA THR A 193 19.08 -1.11 33.41
C THR A 193 20.25 -0.92 34.36
N LYS A 194 20.61 -1.97 35.12
CA LYS A 194 21.77 -1.94 36.01
C LYS A 194 23.10 -1.80 35.27
N ILE A 195 23.28 -2.52 34.15
CA ILE A 195 24.50 -2.43 33.33
C ILE A 195 24.60 -1.04 32.69
N ALA A 196 23.49 -0.53 32.15
CA ALA A 196 23.44 0.82 31.58
C ALA A 196 23.80 1.88 32.63
N ALA A 197 23.33 1.72 33.87
CA ALA A 197 23.63 2.63 34.98
C ALA A 197 25.08 2.57 35.46
N ASP A 198 25.59 1.36 35.70
CA ASP A 198 26.84 1.17 36.42
C ASP A 198 28.07 1.24 35.49
N TRP A 199 27.92 0.97 34.18
CA TRP A 199 29.05 0.80 33.26
C TRP A 199 29.13 1.80 32.09
N PHE A 200 28.07 2.58 31.83
CA PHE A 200 28.02 3.49 30.67
C PHE A 200 27.91 4.97 31.09
N PRO A 201 28.59 5.88 30.35
CA PRO A 201 28.46 7.31 30.54
C PRO A 201 27.12 7.81 30.00
N HIS A 202 26.70 9.00 30.42
CA HIS A 202 25.39 9.59 30.08
C HIS A 202 25.08 9.56 28.58
N ASN A 203 26.05 9.90 27.72
CA ASN A 203 25.87 9.95 26.27
C ASN A 203 25.72 8.57 25.58
N GLN A 204 25.99 7.46 26.28
CA GLN A 204 25.93 6.10 25.75
C GLN A 204 24.97 5.20 26.52
N ARG A 205 24.32 5.73 27.56
CA ARG A 205 23.41 4.99 28.44
C ARG A 205 22.16 4.51 27.70
N THR A 206 21.50 5.39 26.95
CA THR A 206 20.28 5.05 26.20
C THR A 206 20.53 3.91 25.22
N ILE A 207 21.63 3.98 24.45
CA ILE A 207 22.01 2.94 23.48
C ILE A 207 22.30 1.61 24.19
N ALA A 208 23.01 1.63 25.32
CA ALA A 208 23.28 0.42 26.10
C ALA A 208 21.99 -0.20 26.66
N ASN A 209 21.06 0.63 27.13
CA ASN A 209 19.77 0.19 27.63
C ASN A 209 18.88 -0.40 26.52
N VAL A 210 18.88 0.21 25.32
CA VAL A 210 18.18 -0.31 24.13
C VAL A 210 18.73 -1.68 23.74
N ILE A 211 20.06 -1.84 23.60
CA ILE A 211 20.68 -3.12 23.25
C ILE A 211 20.35 -4.19 24.30
N ALA A 212 20.46 -3.84 25.57
CA ALA A 212 20.22 -4.78 26.66
C ALA A 212 18.74 -5.17 26.79
N SER A 213 17.81 -4.21 26.65
CA SER A 213 16.37 -4.45 26.82
C SER A 213 15.76 -5.17 25.61
N LEU A 214 16.23 -4.89 24.38
CA LEU A 214 15.77 -5.57 23.16
C LEU A 214 16.31 -7.00 23.01
N SER A 215 17.30 -7.40 23.81
CA SER A 215 17.80 -8.78 23.81
C SER A 215 16.76 -9.83 24.22
N ASN A 216 15.75 -9.43 25.01
CA ASN A 216 14.63 -10.29 25.38
C ASN A 216 13.70 -10.55 24.16
N PRO A 217 13.08 -9.54 23.52
CA PRO A 217 12.33 -9.73 22.27
C PRO A 217 13.13 -10.45 21.18
N PHE A 218 14.43 -10.17 21.07
CA PHE A 218 15.30 -10.86 20.11
C PHE A 218 15.32 -12.39 20.32
N GLY A 219 15.38 -12.85 21.59
CA GLY A 219 15.26 -14.27 21.90
C GLY A 219 13.90 -14.87 21.50
N ILE A 220 12.81 -14.12 21.68
CA ILE A 220 11.46 -14.51 21.25
C ILE A 220 11.41 -14.66 19.72
N MET A 221 11.99 -13.70 18.99
CA MET A 221 12.05 -13.70 17.53
C MET A 221 12.80 -14.91 17.00
N VAL A 222 13.98 -15.22 17.56
CA VAL A 222 14.78 -16.38 17.13
C VAL A 222 14.02 -17.68 17.36
N ALA A 223 13.36 -17.84 18.50
CA ALA A 223 12.55 -19.03 18.77
C ALA A 223 11.33 -19.13 17.83
N ASN A 224 10.64 -18.03 17.54
CA ASN A 224 9.52 -18.02 16.58
C ASN A 224 9.95 -18.25 15.13
N ALA A 225 11.19 -17.88 14.77
CA ALA A 225 11.75 -18.14 13.46
C ALA A 225 12.19 -19.60 13.28
N LEU A 226 12.80 -20.19 14.32
CA LEU A 226 13.40 -21.52 14.25
C LEU A 226 12.39 -22.64 14.54
N SER A 227 11.52 -22.49 15.53
CA SER A 227 10.69 -23.62 16.01
C SER A 227 9.78 -24.22 14.94
N PRO A 228 9.03 -23.44 14.13
CA PRO A 228 8.22 -23.98 13.03
C PRO A 228 9.02 -24.61 11.88
N ARG A 229 10.28 -24.17 11.70
CA ARG A 229 11.18 -24.71 10.66
C ARG A 229 11.89 -25.99 11.09
N LEU A 230 12.08 -26.15 12.40
CA LEU A 230 12.74 -27.32 12.98
C LEU A 230 11.76 -28.46 13.26
N VAL A 231 10.49 -28.16 13.56
CA VAL A 231 9.49 -29.16 13.93
C VAL A 231 8.45 -29.33 12.82
N LEU A 232 8.66 -30.32 11.95
CA LEU A 232 7.72 -30.70 10.89
C LEU A 232 6.88 -31.92 11.31
N HIS A 233 7.45 -32.78 12.17
CA HIS A 233 6.80 -33.95 12.75
C HIS A 233 6.93 -33.96 14.29
N THR A 234 6.13 -34.77 14.98
CA THR A 234 6.17 -34.89 16.45
C THR A 234 7.51 -35.40 16.98
N SER A 235 8.26 -36.18 16.19
CA SER A 235 9.62 -36.62 16.50
C SER A 235 10.66 -35.49 16.48
N ASP A 236 10.36 -34.36 15.84
CA ASP A 236 11.35 -33.29 15.67
C ASP A 236 11.40 -32.35 16.87
N VAL A 237 10.47 -32.49 17.82
CA VAL A 237 10.50 -31.82 19.13
C VAL A 237 11.80 -32.11 19.88
N LEU A 238 12.43 -33.27 19.60
CA LEU A 238 13.75 -33.62 20.12
C LEU A 238 14.84 -32.66 19.60
N LEU A 239 14.84 -32.42 18.29
CA LEU A 239 15.81 -31.55 17.60
C LEU A 239 15.70 -30.10 18.10
N LEU A 240 14.47 -29.64 18.37
CA LEU A 240 14.20 -28.32 18.93
C LEU A 240 14.92 -28.08 20.26
N ASN A 241 14.81 -29.03 21.21
CA ASN A 241 15.42 -28.89 22.55
C ASN A 241 16.95 -28.86 22.49
N ILE A 242 17.54 -29.61 21.55
CA ILE A 242 19.00 -29.63 21.35
C ILE A 242 19.46 -28.28 20.79
N ILE A 243 18.88 -27.82 19.68
CA ILE A 243 19.33 -26.62 18.98
C ILE A 243 19.14 -25.37 19.84
N LEU A 244 17.99 -25.22 20.51
CA LEU A 244 17.70 -24.05 21.35
C LEU A 244 18.38 -24.11 22.73
N GLY A 245 18.86 -25.28 23.16
CA GLY A 245 19.59 -25.47 24.42
C GLY A 245 21.08 -25.10 24.36
N VAL A 246 21.74 -25.27 23.22
CA VAL A 246 23.18 -25.00 23.03
C VAL A 246 23.59 -23.57 23.44
N PRO A 247 22.87 -22.49 23.05
CA PRO A 247 23.24 -21.13 23.45
C PRO A 247 23.30 -20.93 24.98
N ALA A 248 22.40 -21.58 25.75
CA ALA A 248 22.39 -21.47 27.20
C ALA A 248 23.66 -22.07 27.84
N VAL A 249 24.14 -23.19 27.31
CA VAL A 249 25.39 -23.84 27.76
C VAL A 249 26.60 -22.97 27.42
N VAL A 250 26.67 -22.46 26.19
CA VAL A 250 27.78 -21.62 25.72
C VAL A 250 27.91 -20.35 26.57
N VAL A 251 26.81 -19.65 26.83
CA VAL A 251 26.82 -18.42 27.64
C VAL A 251 27.21 -18.70 29.09
N CYS A 252 26.76 -19.82 29.66
CA CYS A 252 27.12 -20.21 31.02
C CYS A 252 28.64 -20.43 31.16
N LEU A 253 29.26 -21.14 30.22
CA LEU A 253 30.70 -21.40 30.21
C LEU A 253 31.51 -20.11 29.99
N LEU A 254 31.15 -19.32 28.98
CA LEU A 254 31.82 -18.05 28.66
C LEU A 254 31.69 -17.02 29.79
N GLY A 255 30.49 -16.88 30.36
CA GLY A 255 30.23 -15.96 31.47
C GLY A 255 30.97 -16.34 32.73
N SER A 256 30.99 -17.63 33.08
CA SER A 256 31.76 -18.15 34.23
C SER A 256 33.27 -17.91 34.08
N ALA A 257 33.81 -18.02 32.86
CA ALA A 257 35.24 -17.81 32.61
C ALA A 257 35.66 -16.33 32.55
N THR A 258 34.79 -15.43 32.05
CA THR A 258 35.19 -14.07 31.65
C THR A 258 34.64 -12.94 32.54
N LEU A 259 33.54 -13.15 33.28
CA LEU A 259 32.94 -12.14 34.15
C LEU A 259 33.61 -12.12 35.54
N ARG A 260 34.54 -11.17 35.77
CA ARG A 260 35.39 -11.11 36.99
C ARG A 260 35.01 -10.03 38.00
N SER A 261 34.25 -8.99 37.63
CA SER A 261 33.89 -7.88 38.53
C SER A 261 32.43 -7.43 38.36
N SER A 262 31.79 -6.98 39.44
CA SER A 262 30.40 -6.48 39.43
C SER A 262 30.27 -5.02 39.01
N MET A 263 31.31 -4.21 39.23
CA MET A 263 31.34 -2.77 38.91
C MET A 263 32.66 -2.41 38.22
N PRO A 264 32.72 -1.30 37.46
CA PRO A 264 33.98 -0.76 36.96
C PRO A 264 34.84 -0.21 38.11
N PRO A 265 36.18 -0.12 37.96
CA PRO A 265 37.07 0.43 38.99
C PRO A 265 36.82 1.91 39.35
N THR A 266 36.25 2.70 38.44
CA THR A 266 35.82 4.10 38.68
C THR A 266 34.44 4.33 38.08
N PRO A 267 33.56 5.15 38.71
CA PRO A 267 32.21 5.40 38.21
C PRO A 267 32.22 6.19 36.89
N PRO A 268 31.22 6.00 36.01
CA PRO A 268 31.16 6.66 34.71
C PRO A 268 30.49 8.04 34.72
N SER A 269 29.77 8.43 35.79
CA SER A 269 29.09 9.74 35.92
C SER A 269 28.76 10.10 37.37
N GLN A 270 28.43 11.37 37.62
CA GLN A 270 28.02 11.89 38.95
C GLN A 270 26.73 11.26 39.48
N SER A 271 25.75 10.99 38.61
CA SER A 271 24.52 10.27 38.99
C SER A 271 24.78 8.82 39.42
N ALA A 272 25.78 8.15 38.82
CA ALA A 272 26.22 6.82 39.23
C ALA A 272 27.05 6.83 40.53
N ALA A 273 27.54 8.01 40.95
CA ALA A 273 28.24 8.21 42.22
C ALA A 273 27.29 8.62 43.37
N THR A 274 26.02 8.93 43.07
CA THR A 274 25.01 9.31 44.07
C THR A 274 24.48 8.07 44.79
N GLN A 275 24.37 8.13 46.12
CA GLN A 275 23.94 7.01 46.94
C GLN A 275 22.43 6.76 46.79
N CYS A 276 22.05 5.59 46.25
CA CYS A 276 20.65 5.21 46.07
C CYS A 276 19.98 4.83 47.41
N LEU A 277 18.65 4.97 47.48
CA LEU A 277 17.85 4.53 48.64
C LEU A 277 17.95 3.01 48.87
N ASP A 278 17.89 2.61 50.14
CA ASP A 278 17.75 1.21 50.55
C ASP A 278 16.49 0.56 49.95
N PHE A 279 16.56 -0.73 49.61
CA PHE A 279 15.50 -1.45 48.88
C PHE A 279 14.08 -1.25 49.44
N LYS A 280 13.90 -1.34 50.77
CA LYS A 280 12.59 -1.15 51.42
C LYS A 280 12.07 0.28 51.27
N SER A 281 12.93 1.27 51.51
CA SER A 281 12.58 2.69 51.37
C SER A 281 12.32 3.05 49.91
N GLY A 282 13.07 2.45 48.98
CA GLY A 282 12.89 2.63 47.55
C GLY A 282 11.57 2.04 47.04
N LEU A 283 11.16 0.88 47.55
CA LEU A 283 9.87 0.27 47.23
C LEU A 283 8.69 1.18 47.65
N VAL A 284 8.73 1.70 48.88
CA VAL A 284 7.71 2.63 49.39
C VAL A 284 7.66 3.91 48.56
N ARG A 285 8.83 4.44 48.16
CA ARG A 285 8.91 5.64 47.33
C ARG A 285 8.32 5.42 45.94
N ALA A 286 8.58 4.26 45.32
CA ALA A 286 8.03 3.92 44.01
C ALA A 286 6.49 3.87 44.05
N PHE A 287 5.90 3.16 45.01
CA PHE A 287 4.44 3.04 45.14
C PHE A 287 3.73 4.35 45.54
N ARG A 288 4.43 5.30 46.18
CA ARG A 288 3.88 6.63 46.51
C ARG A 288 3.93 7.63 45.33
N SER A 289 4.66 7.32 44.25
CA SER A 289 4.78 8.22 43.10
C SER A 289 3.59 8.05 42.13
N LYS A 290 2.69 9.04 42.07
CA LYS A 290 1.48 9.00 41.23
C LYS A 290 1.81 8.77 39.74
N SER A 291 2.80 9.48 39.19
CA SER A 291 3.21 9.35 37.79
C SER A 291 3.84 7.98 37.50
N TYR A 292 4.60 7.43 38.44
CA TYR A 292 5.16 6.07 38.31
C TYR A 292 4.06 5.01 38.36
N MET A 293 3.03 5.18 39.20
CA MET A 293 1.92 4.22 39.27
C MET A 293 1.10 4.17 37.97
N ALA A 294 0.86 5.32 37.33
CA ALA A 294 0.22 5.37 36.02
C ALA A 294 1.05 4.63 34.95
N LEU A 295 2.37 4.84 34.95
CA LEU A 295 3.31 4.15 34.06
C LEU A 295 3.38 2.64 34.36
N TRP A 296 3.45 2.27 35.63
CA TRP A 296 3.51 0.89 36.10
C TRP A 296 2.30 0.07 35.63
N PHE A 297 1.12 0.67 35.69
CA PHE A 297 -0.11 0.03 35.24
C PHE A 297 -0.20 -0.02 33.72
N ALA A 298 -0.04 1.12 33.02
CA ALA A 298 -0.22 1.17 31.58
C ALA A 298 0.82 0.35 30.81
N LEU A 299 2.10 0.53 31.10
CA LEU A 299 3.14 -0.24 30.44
C LEU A 299 3.09 -1.72 30.84
N GLY A 300 2.65 -2.02 32.07
CA GLY A 300 2.34 -3.39 32.49
C GLY A 300 1.25 -4.06 31.64
N VAL A 301 0.14 -3.36 31.38
CA VAL A 301 -0.91 -3.83 30.46
C VAL A 301 -0.35 -4.05 29.05
N GLY A 302 0.40 -3.09 28.51
CA GLY A 302 1.00 -3.21 27.18
C GLY A 302 1.95 -4.41 27.07
N MET A 303 2.84 -4.60 28.03
CA MET A 303 3.70 -5.78 28.14
C MET A 303 2.90 -7.08 28.24
N GLY A 304 1.83 -7.06 29.03
CA GLY A 304 0.93 -8.20 29.22
C GLY A 304 0.28 -8.65 27.92
N VAL A 305 -0.22 -7.70 27.13
CA VAL A 305 -0.80 -7.99 25.80
C VAL A 305 0.24 -8.57 24.87
N PHE A 306 1.43 -7.96 24.78
CA PHE A 306 2.50 -8.48 23.92
C PHE A 306 2.93 -9.90 24.27
N ASN A 307 3.18 -10.17 25.56
CA ASN A 307 3.57 -11.50 26.02
C ASN A 307 2.47 -12.54 25.75
N THR A 308 1.20 -12.16 25.93
CA THR A 308 0.07 -13.03 25.63
C THR A 308 0.01 -13.36 24.14
N LEU A 309 0.11 -12.34 23.28
CA LEU A 309 0.10 -12.52 21.82
C LEU A 309 1.23 -13.42 21.33
N TYR A 310 2.46 -13.28 21.86
CA TYR A 310 3.57 -14.18 21.52
C TYR A 310 3.31 -15.63 21.93
N THR A 311 2.56 -15.84 23.01
CA THR A 311 2.27 -17.18 23.55
C THR A 311 1.16 -17.88 22.78
N ILE A 312 0.16 -17.14 22.29
CA ILE A 312 -1.03 -17.72 21.65
C ILE A 312 -1.10 -17.49 20.14
N MET A 313 -0.09 -16.87 19.50
CA MET A 313 -0.15 -16.53 18.06
C MET A 313 -0.50 -17.73 17.17
N GLN A 314 0.13 -18.88 17.42
CA GLN A 314 -0.16 -20.10 16.66
C GLN A 314 -1.60 -20.57 16.86
N GLN A 315 -2.10 -20.54 18.11
CA GLN A 315 -3.47 -20.95 18.45
C GLN A 315 -4.52 -19.98 17.87
N LEU A 316 -4.20 -18.69 17.84
CA LEU A 316 -5.03 -17.64 17.26
C LEU A 316 -5.21 -17.87 15.75
N LEU A 317 -4.12 -18.05 15.02
CA LEU A 317 -4.12 -18.08 13.56
C LEU A 317 -4.44 -19.46 12.98
N CYS A 318 -4.09 -20.57 13.66
CA CYS A 318 -4.43 -21.91 13.17
C CYS A 318 -5.94 -22.16 13.10
N SER A 319 -6.72 -21.52 13.98
CA SER A 319 -8.18 -21.61 13.99
C SER A 319 -8.83 -21.03 12.71
N ARG A 320 -8.07 -20.20 11.98
CA ARG A 320 -8.48 -19.51 10.74
C ARG A 320 -7.80 -20.02 9.48
N GLY A 321 -7.05 -21.12 9.59
CA GLY A 321 -6.44 -21.78 8.44
C GLY A 321 -5.02 -21.34 8.10
N TYR A 322 -4.34 -20.66 9.03
CA TYR A 322 -2.93 -20.30 8.88
C TYR A 322 -2.02 -21.33 9.55
N ASP A 323 -0.95 -21.71 8.87
CA ASP A 323 -0.02 -22.72 9.36
C ASP A 323 0.94 -22.18 10.43
N ASN A 324 1.72 -23.08 11.04
CA ASN A 324 2.72 -22.73 12.05
C ASN A 324 3.82 -21.81 11.49
N SER A 325 4.17 -21.97 10.20
CA SER A 325 5.19 -21.16 9.53
C SER A 325 4.77 -19.70 9.42
N PHE A 326 3.53 -19.46 8.96
CA PHE A 326 2.96 -18.11 8.86
C PHE A 326 2.76 -17.48 10.23
N SER A 327 2.29 -18.26 11.21
CA SER A 327 2.12 -17.79 12.59
C SER A 327 3.44 -17.35 13.22
N GLY A 328 4.51 -18.16 13.03
CA GLY A 328 5.87 -17.80 13.45
C GLY A 328 6.40 -16.57 12.71
N LEU A 329 6.14 -16.44 11.40
CA LEU A 329 6.52 -15.26 10.61
C LEU A 329 5.85 -13.99 11.12
N CYS A 330 4.57 -14.03 11.49
CA CYS A 330 3.86 -12.89 12.07
C CYS A 330 4.52 -12.39 13.37
N CYS A 331 4.90 -13.30 14.28
CA CYS A 331 5.67 -12.93 15.47
C CYS A 331 7.05 -12.35 15.14
N VAL A 332 7.75 -12.94 14.15
CA VAL A 332 9.07 -12.44 13.72
C VAL A 332 8.96 -11.02 13.17
N LEU A 333 7.98 -10.74 12.31
CA LEU A 333 7.76 -9.41 11.75
C LEU A 333 7.39 -8.40 12.83
N MET A 334 6.49 -8.77 13.74
CA MET A 334 6.08 -7.93 14.86
C MET A 334 7.27 -7.53 15.76
N ILE A 335 8.19 -8.46 16.03
CA ILE A 335 9.35 -8.17 16.87
C ILE A 335 10.42 -7.39 16.10
N ALA A 336 10.72 -7.79 14.87
CA ALA A 336 11.76 -7.16 14.06
C ALA A 336 11.45 -5.68 13.80
N THR A 337 10.20 -5.36 13.44
CA THR A 337 9.78 -3.96 13.22
C THR A 337 9.70 -3.20 14.53
N GLY A 338 9.34 -3.86 15.62
CA GLY A 338 9.36 -3.27 16.95
C GLY A 338 10.75 -2.92 17.47
N MET A 339 11.76 -3.73 17.17
CA MET A 339 13.16 -3.40 17.46
C MET A 339 13.63 -2.18 16.66
N VAL A 340 13.21 -2.05 15.41
CA VAL A 340 13.45 -0.87 14.57
C VAL A 340 12.77 0.36 15.17
N GLY A 341 11.48 0.25 15.54
CA GLY A 341 10.72 1.31 16.17
C GLY A 341 11.34 1.78 17.49
N ALA A 342 11.74 0.86 18.37
CA ALA A 342 12.42 1.16 19.62
C ALA A 342 13.75 1.89 19.44
N THR A 343 14.52 1.51 18.42
CA THR A 343 15.79 2.18 18.10
C THR A 343 15.55 3.58 17.54
N ALA A 344 14.56 3.73 16.64
CA ALA A 344 14.21 5.01 16.03
C ALA A 344 13.64 6.00 17.06
N VAL A 345 12.71 5.56 17.90
CA VAL A 345 12.13 6.36 18.99
C VAL A 345 13.19 6.72 20.03
N GLY A 346 14.05 5.76 20.40
CA GLY A 346 15.18 6.04 21.30
C GLY A 346 16.10 7.14 20.76
N TYR A 347 16.48 7.05 19.48
CA TYR A 347 17.29 8.09 18.83
C TYR A 347 16.59 9.44 18.75
N PHE A 348 15.29 9.45 18.43
CA PHE A 348 14.48 10.66 18.34
C PHE A 348 14.37 11.37 19.70
N VAL A 349 14.06 10.63 20.77
CA VAL A 349 13.91 11.18 22.12
C VAL A 349 15.26 11.63 22.69
N ASP A 350 16.35 10.93 22.37
CA ASP A 350 17.70 11.37 22.75
C ASP A 350 18.06 12.74 22.16
N ARG A 351 17.56 13.07 20.97
CA ARG A 351 17.79 14.36 20.29
C ARG A 351 16.82 15.45 20.74
N THR A 352 15.53 15.13 20.81
CA THR A 352 14.45 16.11 21.03
C THR A 352 14.14 16.35 22.49
N LYS A 353 14.49 15.40 23.37
CA LYS A 353 14.15 15.39 24.80
C LYS A 353 12.64 15.40 25.10
N LEU A 354 11.80 15.05 24.12
CA LEU A 354 10.34 14.97 24.25
C LEU A 354 9.88 13.60 24.76
N PHE A 355 10.30 13.21 25.97
CA PHE A 355 10.05 11.87 26.51
C PHE A 355 8.55 11.56 26.77
N GLU A 356 7.82 12.50 27.38
CA GLU A 356 6.39 12.34 27.69
C GLU A 356 5.52 12.20 26.45
N GLU A 357 5.63 13.14 25.50
CA GLU A 357 4.79 13.14 24.31
C GLU A 357 5.06 11.92 23.43
N THR A 358 6.33 11.55 23.27
CA THR A 358 6.69 10.36 22.50
C THR A 358 6.14 9.09 23.13
N MET A 359 6.10 9.01 24.47
CA MET A 359 5.51 7.86 25.19
C MET A 359 3.99 7.79 25.00
N LYS A 360 3.28 8.90 25.13
CA LYS A 360 1.82 8.96 24.92
C LYS A 360 1.44 8.58 23.49
N VAL A 361 2.13 9.15 22.50
CA VAL A 361 1.90 8.88 21.08
C VAL A 361 2.19 7.43 20.74
N SER A 362 3.34 6.90 21.17
CA SER A 362 3.72 5.50 20.89
C SER A 362 2.70 4.52 21.49
N TYR A 363 2.24 4.77 22.73
CA TYR A 363 1.25 3.92 23.39
C TYR A 363 -0.13 4.00 22.72
N ALA A 364 -0.60 5.18 22.33
CA ALA A 364 -1.86 5.35 21.61
C ALA A 364 -1.84 4.66 20.24
N LEU A 365 -0.77 4.85 19.46
CA LEU A 365 -0.61 4.20 18.15
C LEU A 365 -0.45 2.68 18.28
N ALA A 366 0.15 2.19 19.36
CA ALA A 366 0.22 0.76 19.65
C ALA A 366 -1.19 0.17 19.87
N VAL A 367 -2.08 0.84 20.60
CA VAL A 367 -3.45 0.34 20.77
C VAL A 367 -4.22 0.36 19.45
N VAL A 368 -4.15 1.45 18.68
CA VAL A 368 -4.81 1.54 17.36
C VAL A 368 -4.34 0.43 16.43
N SER A 369 -3.03 0.23 16.31
CA SER A 369 -2.48 -0.83 15.48
C SER A 369 -2.79 -2.24 16.00
N GLY A 370 -2.89 -2.43 17.33
CA GLY A 370 -3.35 -3.69 17.94
C GLY A 370 -4.82 -4.02 17.65
N THR A 371 -5.68 -3.00 17.60
CA THR A 371 -7.08 -3.13 17.15
C THR A 371 -7.13 -3.55 15.69
N VAL A 372 -6.36 -2.89 14.82
CA VAL A 372 -6.29 -3.23 13.39
C VAL A 372 -5.79 -4.66 13.18
N PHE A 373 -4.73 -5.07 13.87
CA PHE A 373 -4.25 -6.45 13.86
C PHE A 373 -5.34 -7.43 14.28
N THR A 374 -6.06 -7.13 15.35
CA THR A 374 -7.14 -7.98 15.87
C THR A 374 -8.27 -8.14 14.85
N LEU A 375 -8.70 -7.04 14.20
CA LEU A 375 -9.72 -7.06 13.15
C LEU A 375 -9.32 -7.94 11.96
N PHE A 376 -8.08 -7.79 11.47
CA PHE A 376 -7.59 -8.61 10.37
C PHE A 376 -7.39 -10.08 10.77
N SER A 377 -7.00 -10.35 12.02
CA SER A 377 -6.84 -11.73 12.51
C SER A 377 -8.16 -12.51 12.55
N TRP A 378 -9.33 -11.84 12.46
CA TRP A 378 -10.62 -12.50 12.37
C TRP A 378 -11.04 -12.87 10.95
N GLN A 379 -10.46 -12.26 9.93
CA GLN A 379 -10.89 -12.49 8.56
C GLN A 379 -10.15 -13.68 7.94
N TYR A 380 -10.86 -14.51 7.20
CA TYR A 380 -10.25 -15.57 6.41
C TYR A 380 -9.48 -14.95 5.21
N HIS A 381 -8.36 -15.55 4.83
CA HIS A 381 -7.56 -15.15 3.65
C HIS A 381 -6.95 -13.73 3.65
N MET A 382 -6.97 -13.00 4.79
CA MET A 382 -6.39 -11.65 4.91
C MET A 382 -4.91 -11.65 5.35
N GLN A 383 -4.07 -12.47 4.71
CA GLN A 383 -2.65 -12.63 5.08
C GLN A 383 -1.89 -11.30 5.14
N TRP A 384 -2.07 -10.44 4.13
CA TRP A 384 -1.41 -9.14 4.07
C TRP A 384 -1.93 -8.16 5.13
N GLY A 385 -3.22 -8.21 5.47
CA GLY A 385 -3.79 -7.39 6.55
C GLY A 385 -3.20 -7.75 7.92
N ILE A 386 -3.06 -9.06 8.18
CA ILE A 386 -2.42 -9.57 9.41
C ILE A 386 -0.94 -9.15 9.45
N VAL A 387 -0.21 -9.28 8.34
CA VAL A 387 1.19 -8.86 8.22
C VAL A 387 1.36 -7.36 8.48
N ILE A 388 0.54 -6.52 7.87
CA ILE A 388 0.56 -5.06 8.09
C ILE A 388 0.24 -4.74 9.55
N GLY A 389 -0.78 -5.40 10.11
CA GLY A 389 -1.14 -5.29 11.52
C GLY A 389 0.03 -5.62 12.44
N CYS A 390 0.72 -6.74 12.21
CA CYS A 390 1.92 -7.13 12.95
C CYS A 390 3.05 -6.11 12.82
N VAL A 391 3.30 -5.61 11.62
CA VAL A 391 4.36 -4.62 11.36
C VAL A 391 4.10 -3.33 12.13
N CYS A 392 2.89 -2.78 12.04
CA CYS A 392 2.49 -1.55 12.71
C CYS A 392 2.43 -1.71 14.23
N PHE A 393 1.78 -2.78 14.71
CA PHE A 393 1.67 -3.07 16.14
C PHE A 393 3.04 -3.31 16.77
N GLY A 394 3.89 -4.06 16.07
CA GLY A 394 5.29 -4.24 16.42
C GLY A 394 6.04 -2.92 16.58
N PHE A 395 6.05 -2.10 15.52
CA PHE A 395 6.78 -0.83 15.46
C PHE A 395 6.39 0.11 16.60
N PHE A 396 5.11 0.36 16.83
CA PHE A 396 4.67 1.31 17.86
C PHE A 396 4.66 0.71 19.27
N GLY A 397 4.29 -0.57 19.40
CA GLY A 397 4.13 -1.19 20.70
C GLY A 397 5.44 -1.54 21.40
N LEU A 398 6.41 -2.13 20.69
CA LEU A 398 7.74 -2.38 21.29
C LEU A 398 8.58 -1.11 21.42
N ALA A 399 8.26 -0.04 20.67
CA ALA A 399 8.95 1.24 20.80
C ALA A 399 8.73 1.91 22.17
N ALA A 400 7.56 1.71 22.78
CA ALA A 400 7.27 2.21 24.13
C ALA A 400 8.12 1.53 25.23
N TYR A 401 8.76 0.41 24.91
CA TYR A 401 9.32 -0.48 25.92
C TYR A 401 10.63 0.04 26.55
N PRO A 402 11.70 0.39 25.79
CA PRO A 402 12.89 0.99 26.39
C PRO A 402 12.63 2.40 26.94
N LEU A 403 11.77 3.17 26.27
CA LEU A 403 11.37 4.52 26.69
C LEU A 403 10.70 4.49 28.07
N GLY A 404 9.84 3.51 28.31
CA GLY A 404 9.19 3.29 29.59
C GLY A 404 10.14 2.97 30.74
N PHE A 405 11.19 2.19 30.50
CA PHE A 405 12.20 1.89 31.53
C PHE A 405 13.01 3.14 31.93
N GLU A 406 13.35 4.01 30.98
CA GLU A 406 14.01 5.29 31.27
C GLU A 406 13.07 6.22 32.05
N MET A 407 11.79 6.31 31.65
CA MET A 407 10.79 7.10 32.37
C MET A 407 10.51 6.57 33.79
N ALA A 408 10.59 5.25 33.98
CA ALA A 408 10.47 4.62 35.30
C ALA A 408 11.60 5.06 36.24
N ALA A 409 12.84 5.10 35.75
CA ALA A 409 13.99 5.62 36.51
C ALA A 409 13.82 7.11 36.83
N GLU A 410 13.30 7.90 35.89
CA GLU A 410 13.06 9.33 36.08
C GLU A 410 11.99 9.62 37.15
N CYS A 411 10.84 8.93 37.08
CA CYS A 411 9.71 9.15 37.98
C CYS A 411 9.96 8.69 39.42
N THR A 412 10.99 7.88 39.65
CA THR A 412 11.28 7.25 40.95
C THR A 412 12.59 7.71 41.57
N PHE A 413 13.35 8.58 40.92
CA PHE A 413 14.62 9.08 41.46
C PHE A 413 14.49 9.61 42.92
N PRO A 414 15.40 9.27 43.86
CA PRO A 414 16.64 8.49 43.75
C PRO A 414 16.50 6.99 44.14
N VAL A 415 15.47 6.30 43.63
CA VAL A 415 15.34 4.83 43.76
C VAL A 415 16.32 4.12 42.81
N ALA A 416 16.88 2.99 43.25
CA ALA A 416 17.74 2.16 42.41
C ALA A 416 17.00 1.68 41.15
N GLU A 417 17.60 1.87 39.97
CA GLU A 417 16.96 1.59 38.67
C GLU A 417 16.58 0.12 38.46
N SER A 418 17.32 -0.81 39.08
CA SER A 418 16.94 -2.22 39.08
C SER A 418 15.63 -2.49 39.81
N THR A 419 15.28 -1.66 40.81
CA THR A 419 14.03 -1.78 41.58
C THR A 419 12.85 -1.20 40.80
N SER A 420 13.02 -0.04 40.17
CA SER A 420 11.95 0.58 39.36
C SER A 420 11.66 -0.19 38.07
N ALA A 421 12.69 -0.67 37.37
CA ALA A 421 12.53 -1.54 36.21
C ALA A 421 11.99 -2.93 36.61
N GLY A 422 12.39 -3.44 37.78
CA GLY A 422 11.94 -4.74 38.25
C GLY A 422 10.47 -4.78 38.64
N LEU A 423 9.98 -3.74 39.33
CA LEU A 423 8.54 -3.57 39.61
C LEU A 423 7.71 -3.42 38.34
N LEU A 424 8.23 -2.72 37.32
CA LEU A 424 7.56 -2.58 36.02
C LEU A 424 7.45 -3.93 35.29
N THR A 425 8.54 -4.69 35.28
CA THR A 425 8.56 -6.03 34.69
C THR A 425 7.59 -6.96 35.40
N PHE A 426 7.53 -6.90 36.73
CA PHE A 426 6.55 -7.62 37.54
C PHE A 426 5.11 -7.29 37.13
N SER A 427 4.80 -6.01 36.89
CA SER A 427 3.49 -5.59 36.37
C SER A 427 3.15 -6.29 35.06
N GLY A 428 4.09 -6.31 34.10
CA GLY A 428 3.88 -6.97 32.82
C GLY A 428 3.59 -8.47 32.95
N GLN A 429 4.31 -9.16 33.84
CA GLN A 429 4.07 -10.57 34.11
C GLN A 429 2.70 -10.81 34.76
N LEU A 430 2.32 -9.99 35.74
CA LEU A 430 1.01 -10.07 36.39
C LEU A 430 -0.14 -9.92 35.37
N HIS A 431 -0.07 -8.91 34.50
CA HIS A 431 -1.07 -8.70 33.46
C HIS A 431 -1.05 -9.82 32.41
N SER A 432 0.12 -10.39 32.10
CA SER A 432 0.23 -11.55 31.20
C SER A 432 -0.55 -12.76 31.75
N VAL A 433 -0.43 -13.06 33.06
CA VAL A 433 -1.22 -14.15 33.70
C VAL A 433 -2.71 -13.90 33.54
N LEU A 434 -3.16 -12.66 33.83
CA LEU A 434 -4.58 -12.29 33.74
C LEU A 434 -5.12 -12.45 32.32
N PHE A 435 -4.40 -11.97 31.31
CA PHE A 435 -4.83 -12.07 29.92
C PHE A 435 -4.82 -13.51 29.41
N ILE A 436 -3.80 -14.30 29.74
CA ILE A 436 -3.77 -15.72 29.37
C ILE A 436 -4.92 -16.49 30.02
N ALA A 437 -5.19 -16.27 31.31
CA ALA A 437 -6.34 -16.89 32.00
C ALA A 437 -7.67 -16.46 31.37
N LEU A 438 -7.80 -15.19 30.98
CA LEU A 438 -8.97 -14.66 30.29
C LEU A 438 -9.16 -15.31 28.91
N VAL A 439 -8.09 -15.50 28.15
CA VAL A 439 -8.11 -16.21 26.86
C VAL A 439 -8.60 -17.65 27.02
N GLN A 440 -8.12 -18.35 28.05
CA GLN A 440 -8.58 -19.71 28.34
C GLN A 440 -10.02 -19.78 28.81
N ALA A 441 -10.48 -18.80 29.60
CA ALA A 441 -11.84 -18.77 30.13
C ALA A 441 -12.90 -18.39 29.09
N LEU A 442 -12.55 -17.53 28.13
CA LEU A 442 -13.48 -17.00 27.12
C LEU A 442 -13.38 -17.70 25.76
N GLY A 443 -12.34 -18.53 25.53
CA GLY A 443 -12.20 -19.32 24.31
C GLY A 443 -13.34 -20.32 24.16
N ARG A 444 -13.93 -20.41 22.96
CA ARG A 444 -15.05 -21.33 22.67
C ARG A 444 -14.62 -22.43 21.70
N PRO A 445 -15.10 -23.68 21.82
CA PRO A 445 -14.79 -24.72 20.84
C PRO A 445 -15.31 -24.33 19.44
N LEU A 446 -14.51 -24.58 18.40
CA LEU A 446 -14.95 -24.36 17.01
C LEU A 446 -16.12 -25.29 16.66
N SER A 447 -17.13 -24.76 15.97
CA SER A 447 -18.30 -25.53 15.50
C SER A 447 -18.74 -25.10 14.09
N GLY A 448 -19.48 -25.97 13.39
CA GLY A 448 -20.05 -25.68 12.07
C GLY A 448 -19.00 -25.57 10.95
N ALA A 449 -19.24 -24.67 9.99
CA ALA A 449 -18.41 -24.48 8.79
C ALA A 449 -16.95 -24.08 9.09
N ALA A 450 -16.67 -23.49 10.25
CA ALA A 450 -15.32 -23.07 10.64
C ALA A 450 -14.35 -24.26 10.84
N LEU A 451 -14.86 -25.47 11.15
CA LEU A 451 -14.04 -26.68 11.29
C LEU A 451 -13.36 -27.11 9.99
N GLN A 452 -13.91 -26.73 8.83
CA GLN A 452 -13.36 -27.09 7.53
C GLN A 452 -12.06 -26.34 7.19
N TYR A 453 -11.81 -25.22 7.86
CA TYR A 453 -10.67 -24.33 7.58
C TYR A 453 -9.54 -24.44 8.60
N GLN A 454 -9.73 -25.13 9.72
CA GLN A 454 -8.76 -25.13 10.82
C GLN A 454 -7.54 -26.01 10.52
N VAL A 455 -6.34 -25.56 10.93
CA VAL A 455 -5.05 -26.26 10.75
C VAL A 455 -4.37 -26.49 12.12
N CYS A 456 -5.14 -26.57 13.20
CA CYS A 456 -4.63 -26.70 14.57
C CYS A 456 -4.23 -28.14 14.97
N THR A 457 -4.53 -29.14 14.15
CA THR A 457 -4.27 -30.56 14.44
C THR A 457 -2.95 -31.05 13.82
N ALA A 458 -2.17 -31.85 14.56
CA ALA A 458 -0.88 -32.36 14.10
C ALA A 458 -0.97 -33.57 13.14
N SER A 459 -2.07 -34.33 13.18
CA SER A 459 -2.37 -35.46 12.30
C SER A 459 -3.88 -35.65 12.19
N PRO A 460 -4.44 -36.11 11.04
CA PRO A 460 -5.87 -36.38 10.88
C PRO A 460 -6.45 -37.35 11.91
N ASP A 461 -5.62 -38.27 12.43
CA ASP A 461 -6.01 -39.32 13.37
C ASP A 461 -6.00 -38.87 14.84
N VAL A 462 -5.50 -37.66 15.14
CA VAL A 462 -5.39 -37.10 16.49
C VAL A 462 -6.23 -35.84 16.59
N HIS A 463 -7.45 -35.97 17.13
CA HIS A 463 -8.35 -34.84 17.31
C HIS A 463 -7.92 -33.96 18.49
N THR A 464 -7.19 -32.88 18.22
CA THR A 464 -7.08 -31.73 19.12
C THR A 464 -8.25 -30.76 18.91
N GLU A 465 -8.97 -30.43 19.98
CA GLU A 465 -10.07 -29.45 19.94
C GLU A 465 -9.51 -28.04 19.67
N ALA A 466 -9.90 -27.43 18.54
CA ALA A 466 -9.55 -26.06 18.19
C ALA A 466 -10.52 -25.06 18.86
N TYR A 467 -9.99 -23.92 19.31
CA TYR A 467 -10.76 -22.88 20.01
C TYR A 467 -10.82 -21.58 19.20
N ASP A 468 -11.97 -20.93 19.21
CA ASP A 468 -12.19 -19.60 18.67
C ASP A 468 -11.84 -18.55 19.73
N LEU A 469 -10.85 -17.71 19.40
CA LEU A 469 -10.29 -16.69 20.28
C LEU A 469 -10.79 -15.27 19.98
N THR A 470 -11.85 -15.11 19.16
CA THR A 470 -12.42 -13.79 18.81
C THR A 470 -12.78 -12.95 20.03
N VAL A 471 -13.60 -13.52 20.92
CA VAL A 471 -14.12 -12.82 22.11
C VAL A 471 -13.00 -12.44 23.09
N PRO A 472 -12.06 -13.35 23.44
CA PRO A 472 -10.90 -12.95 24.23
C PRO A 472 -10.12 -11.76 23.65
N MET A 473 -9.88 -11.75 22.34
CA MET A 473 -9.11 -10.69 21.67
C MET A 473 -9.85 -9.34 21.71
N LEU A 474 -11.17 -9.34 21.52
CA LEU A 474 -12.02 -8.15 21.69
C LEU A 474 -11.89 -7.54 23.10
N VAL A 475 -11.96 -8.40 24.12
CA VAL A 475 -11.87 -7.97 25.52
C VAL A 475 -10.49 -7.39 25.81
N MET A 476 -9.42 -8.03 25.34
CA MET A 476 -8.05 -7.52 25.50
C MET A 476 -7.88 -6.13 24.87
N VAL A 477 -8.32 -5.93 23.62
CA VAL A 477 -8.23 -4.62 22.92
C VAL A 477 -9.05 -3.55 23.63
N THR A 478 -10.24 -3.91 24.13
CA THR A 478 -11.11 -2.98 24.86
C THR A 478 -10.45 -2.53 26.16
N CYS A 479 -9.90 -3.47 26.94
CA CYS A 479 -9.15 -3.16 28.15
C CYS A 479 -7.95 -2.26 27.86
N SER A 480 -7.17 -2.55 26.81
CA SER A 480 -6.01 -1.73 26.41
C SER A 480 -6.41 -0.32 25.99
N SER A 481 -7.56 -0.16 25.34
CA SER A 481 -8.09 1.15 24.92
C SER A 481 -8.49 2.02 26.10
N ILE A 482 -9.18 1.45 27.10
CA ILE A 482 -9.53 2.16 28.34
C ILE A 482 -8.26 2.62 29.08
N VAL A 483 -7.27 1.73 29.16
CA VAL A 483 -5.98 2.02 29.81
C VAL A 483 -5.22 3.10 29.05
N ALA A 484 -5.25 3.11 27.72
CA ALA A 484 -4.62 4.16 26.91
C ALA A 484 -5.27 5.52 27.12
N CYS A 485 -6.61 5.60 27.13
CA CYS A 485 -7.32 6.84 27.42
C CYS A 485 -6.95 7.37 28.82
N PHE A 486 -6.95 6.50 29.83
CA PHE A 486 -6.53 6.87 31.18
C PHE A 486 -5.07 7.33 31.23
N PHE A 487 -4.16 6.62 30.57
CA PHE A 487 -2.74 6.95 30.56
C PHE A 487 -2.47 8.30 29.89
N VAL A 488 -3.07 8.58 28.74
CA VAL A 488 -2.91 9.86 28.03
C VAL A 488 -3.39 11.04 28.87
N LEU A 489 -4.49 10.87 29.61
CA LEU A 489 -5.07 11.93 30.45
C LEU A 489 -4.32 12.14 31.77
N CYS A 490 -3.87 11.06 32.41
CA CYS A 490 -3.36 11.09 33.79
C CYS A 490 -1.83 11.07 33.89
N PHE A 491 -1.09 10.67 32.85
CA PHE A 491 0.37 10.58 32.91
C PHE A 491 1.03 11.96 32.72
N LYS A 492 1.43 12.56 33.83
CA LYS A 492 2.21 13.81 33.90
C LYS A 492 3.48 13.60 34.74
N PRO A 493 4.61 13.22 34.14
CA PRO A 493 5.85 12.95 34.87
C PRO A 493 6.55 14.25 35.33
N LYS A 494 7.06 14.27 36.58
CA LYS A 494 7.94 15.34 37.07
C LYS A 494 9.40 14.93 36.83
N TYR A 495 10.08 15.58 35.88
CA TYR A 495 11.50 15.34 35.58
C TYR A 495 12.41 15.88 36.69
N ARG A 496 12.95 14.98 37.52
CA ARG A 496 13.77 15.35 38.70
C ARG A 496 15.27 15.15 38.46
N ARG A 497 15.65 14.17 37.63
CA ARG A 497 17.05 13.85 37.32
C ARG A 497 17.62 14.82 36.30
N GLN A 498 16.86 15.15 35.25
CA GLN A 498 17.30 16.09 34.21
C GLN A 498 17.51 17.53 34.71
N ARG A 499 16.78 17.94 35.77
CA ARG A 499 16.93 19.27 36.39
C ARG A 499 18.23 19.41 37.20
N LEU A 500 18.79 18.31 37.70
CA LEU A 500 20.09 18.29 38.40
C LEU A 500 21.27 18.41 37.43
N ASP A 501 21.14 17.88 36.21
CA ASP A 501 22.24 17.82 35.23
C ASP A 501 22.34 19.04 34.29
N ASN A 502 21.33 19.95 34.25
CA ASN A 502 21.33 21.11 33.36
C ASN A 502 20.90 22.42 34.05
N LYS A 503 21.85 23.20 34.57
CA LYS A 503 21.68 24.66 34.76
C LYS A 503 22.03 25.39 33.46
N ARG A 504 21.05 25.52 32.55
CA ARG A 504 20.88 26.58 31.52
C ARG A 504 20.05 26.06 30.34
N GLN A 505 18.77 26.41 30.31
CA GLN A 505 18.08 27.13 29.23
C GLN A 505 16.56 26.97 29.37
N HIS A 506 15.89 28.11 29.23
CA HIS A 506 14.47 28.36 29.45
C HIS A 506 13.57 27.76 28.36
N GLN A 507 12.41 27.25 28.81
CA GLN A 507 11.05 27.73 28.53
C GLN A 507 10.42 27.57 27.12
N ASN A 508 9.20 27.02 27.17
CA ASN A 508 8.03 27.18 26.30
C ASN A 508 8.18 27.03 24.78
N SER A 509 7.76 25.88 24.26
CA SER A 509 6.69 25.79 23.24
C SER A 509 6.28 24.32 23.09
N GLY A 510 4.98 24.02 23.21
CA GLY A 510 4.53 22.63 23.12
C GLY A 510 3.01 22.43 23.08
N GLU A 511 2.21 23.45 23.37
CA GLU A 511 0.74 23.28 23.42
C GLU A 511 0.07 23.35 22.04
N ASN A 512 0.72 23.89 21.00
CA ASN A 512 0.11 24.04 19.68
C ASN A 512 0.38 22.88 18.69
N PHE A 513 1.23 21.92 19.01
CA PHE A 513 1.57 20.82 18.08
C PHE A 513 0.72 19.56 18.32
N LEU A 514 0.31 19.31 19.56
CA LEU A 514 -0.56 18.17 19.94
C LEU A 514 -2.02 18.38 19.54
N VAL A 515 -2.50 19.63 19.56
CA VAL A 515 -3.85 20.00 19.11
C VAL A 515 -3.98 19.79 17.59
N ILE A 516 -2.92 20.02 16.81
CA ILE A 516 -2.95 19.81 15.35
C ILE A 516 -2.99 18.31 14.99
N ILE A 517 -2.24 17.45 15.69
CA ILE A 517 -2.25 16.00 15.42
C ILE A 517 -3.53 15.34 15.95
N ALA A 518 -4.04 15.80 17.11
CA ALA A 518 -5.34 15.37 17.61
C ALA A 518 -6.47 15.82 16.68
N ILE A 519 -6.44 17.04 16.15
CA ILE A 519 -7.41 17.53 15.15
C ILE A 519 -7.30 16.78 13.84
N TYR A 520 -6.10 16.41 13.35
CA TYR A 520 -5.96 15.59 12.14
C TYR A 520 -6.43 14.13 12.35
N SER A 521 -6.24 13.58 13.55
CA SER A 521 -6.71 12.23 13.91
C SER A 521 -8.23 12.22 14.17
N LEU A 522 -8.77 13.31 14.73
CA LEU A 522 -10.21 13.55 14.84
C LEU A 522 -10.83 13.84 13.46
N PHE A 523 -10.12 14.54 12.54
CA PHE A 523 -10.57 14.76 11.15
C PHE A 523 -10.59 13.46 10.35
N ALA A 524 -9.66 12.53 10.61
CA ALA A 524 -9.68 11.20 10.00
C ALA A 524 -10.82 10.30 10.55
N LEU A 525 -11.28 10.55 11.79
CA LEU A 525 -12.47 9.89 12.39
C LEU A 525 -13.79 10.62 12.09
N ILE A 526 -13.77 11.93 11.82
CA ILE A 526 -14.93 12.76 11.47
C ILE A 526 -15.19 12.78 9.94
N ASN A 527 -14.23 12.32 9.12
CA ASN A 527 -14.44 12.04 7.70
C ASN A 527 -14.93 10.61 7.40
N ALA A 528 -15.38 9.86 8.41
CA ALA A 528 -16.51 8.97 8.17
C ALA A 528 -17.73 9.89 8.04
N GLN A 529 -18.06 10.28 6.81
CA GLN A 529 -19.28 11.06 6.53
C GLN A 529 -20.44 10.51 7.36
N HIS A 530 -21.14 11.41 8.04
CA HIS A 530 -22.39 11.11 8.72
C HIS A 530 -23.29 10.32 7.75
N PHE A 531 -23.55 9.06 8.08
CA PHE A 531 -24.52 8.24 7.38
C PHE A 531 -25.90 8.76 7.77
N ASP A 532 -26.51 9.59 6.94
CA ASP A 532 -27.80 10.23 7.21
C ASP A 532 -28.99 9.28 6.98
N GLY A 533 -28.76 8.11 6.40
CA GLY A 533 -29.76 7.05 6.23
C GLY A 533 -29.63 6.29 4.92
N TYR A 534 -30.68 5.54 4.58
CA TYR A 534 -30.83 4.81 3.33
C TYR A 534 -32.13 5.22 2.64
N HIS A 535 -32.15 5.17 1.31
CA HIS A 535 -33.37 5.35 0.52
C HIS A 535 -33.59 4.12 -0.37
N THR A 536 -34.82 3.65 -0.44
CA THR A 536 -35.19 2.47 -1.24
C THR A 536 -36.13 2.90 -2.34
N VAL A 537 -35.77 2.58 -3.58
CA VAL A 537 -36.47 2.96 -4.80
C VAL A 537 -36.95 1.70 -5.49
N ARG A 538 -38.17 1.71 -6.04
CA ARG A 538 -38.73 0.59 -6.80
C ARG A 538 -38.54 0.85 -8.29
N VAL A 539 -37.79 -0.01 -8.94
CA VAL A 539 -37.59 -0.02 -10.41
C VAL A 539 -38.38 -1.18 -11.04
N GLU A 540 -38.38 -1.25 -12.38
CA GLU A 540 -39.04 -2.34 -13.12
C GLU A 540 -38.58 -3.73 -12.66
N GLN A 541 -37.29 -3.89 -12.36
CA GLN A 541 -36.70 -5.18 -11.98
C GLN A 541 -36.84 -5.54 -10.49
N GLY A 542 -37.15 -4.59 -9.60
CA GLY A 542 -37.20 -4.84 -8.15
C GLY A 542 -36.93 -3.62 -7.29
N PHE A 543 -36.63 -3.84 -6.01
CA PHE A 543 -36.24 -2.76 -5.09
C PHE A 543 -34.73 -2.56 -5.08
N ILE A 544 -34.30 -1.31 -5.04
CA ILE A 544 -32.88 -0.92 -4.94
C ILE A 544 -32.71 -0.01 -3.73
N LYS A 545 -31.77 -0.37 -2.87
CA LYS A 545 -31.46 0.35 -1.63
C LYS A 545 -30.14 1.10 -1.77
N GLY A 546 -30.20 2.43 -1.76
CA GLY A 546 -29.05 3.34 -1.86
C GLY A 546 -28.80 4.13 -0.58
N ARG A 547 -27.75 4.96 -0.58
CA ARG A 547 -27.33 5.77 0.57
C ARG A 547 -27.79 7.22 0.41
N LEU A 548 -28.15 7.86 1.52
CA LEU A 548 -28.36 9.30 1.59
C LEU A 548 -27.11 9.98 2.16
N TRP A 549 -26.64 10.99 1.44
CA TRP A 549 -25.45 11.76 1.74
C TRP A 549 -25.84 13.22 1.92
N LYS A 550 -25.26 13.91 2.91
CA LYS A 550 -25.45 15.35 3.08
C LYS A 550 -24.13 16.08 2.85
N ILE A 551 -24.08 16.82 1.76
CA ILE A 551 -22.91 17.60 1.35
C ILE A 551 -23.34 19.06 1.18
N ASP A 552 -22.58 19.96 1.81
CA ASP A 552 -22.81 21.42 1.79
C ASP A 552 -24.26 21.81 2.12
N GLY A 553 -24.86 21.09 3.08
CA GLY A 553 -26.22 21.32 3.58
C GLY A 553 -27.34 20.71 2.75
N ARG A 554 -27.06 20.14 1.57
CA ARG A 554 -28.04 19.51 0.68
C ARG A 554 -27.97 17.99 0.75
N GLN A 555 -29.13 17.33 0.67
CA GLN A 555 -29.20 15.87 0.61
C GLN A 555 -29.07 15.37 -0.84
N VAL A 556 -28.33 14.29 -1.00
CA VAL A 556 -28.04 13.61 -2.26
C VAL A 556 -28.26 12.12 -2.05
N GLN A 557 -28.87 11.46 -3.02
CA GLN A 557 -29.06 10.01 -3.04
C GLN A 557 -28.04 9.37 -3.98
N VAL A 558 -27.42 8.29 -3.50
CA VAL A 558 -26.32 7.60 -4.19
C VAL A 558 -26.61 6.10 -4.24
N PHE A 559 -26.64 5.55 -5.45
CA PHE A 559 -26.85 4.13 -5.73
C PHE A 559 -25.69 3.62 -6.56
N LEU A 560 -24.88 2.72 -6.00
CA LEU A 560 -23.68 2.19 -6.64
C LEU A 560 -23.87 0.72 -6.97
N GLY A 561 -23.44 0.27 -8.15
CA GLY A 561 -23.49 -1.13 -8.55
C GLY A 561 -24.89 -1.63 -8.86
N VAL A 562 -25.70 -0.85 -9.58
CA VAL A 562 -27.03 -1.25 -10.06
C VAL A 562 -26.89 -2.07 -11.35
N PRO A 563 -27.34 -3.34 -11.39
CA PRO A 563 -27.24 -4.17 -12.59
C PRO A 563 -28.25 -3.69 -13.64
N PHE A 564 -27.77 -3.37 -14.85
CA PHE A 564 -28.64 -2.94 -15.96
C PHE A 564 -28.86 -4.03 -17.02
N ALA A 565 -28.00 -5.06 -17.06
CA ALA A 565 -28.08 -6.19 -17.98
C ALA A 565 -27.72 -7.51 -17.30
N GLU A 566 -28.06 -8.64 -17.93
CA GLU A 566 -27.59 -9.95 -17.47
C GLU A 566 -26.07 -10.11 -17.60
N PRO A 567 -25.43 -10.88 -16.71
CA PRO A 567 -23.99 -11.14 -16.78
C PRO A 567 -23.59 -11.76 -18.14
N PRO A 568 -22.67 -11.13 -18.91
CA PRO A 568 -22.27 -11.60 -20.23
C PRO A 568 -21.24 -12.74 -20.16
N VAL A 569 -21.54 -13.78 -19.39
CA VAL A 569 -20.67 -14.93 -19.10
C VAL A 569 -21.15 -16.21 -19.78
N GLY A 570 -20.23 -17.15 -20.01
CA GLY A 570 -20.55 -18.43 -20.65
C GLY A 570 -21.19 -18.23 -22.01
N ILE A 571 -22.39 -18.77 -22.24
CA ILE A 571 -23.12 -18.68 -23.50
C ILE A 571 -23.51 -17.24 -23.90
N TYR A 572 -23.40 -16.27 -23.00
CA TYR A 572 -23.65 -14.85 -23.29
C TYR A 572 -22.37 -14.06 -23.60
N ARG A 573 -21.20 -14.70 -23.49
CA ARG A 573 -19.92 -14.10 -23.91
C ARG A 573 -19.95 -13.87 -25.43
N PHE A 574 -19.41 -12.74 -25.87
CA PHE A 574 -19.40 -12.32 -27.29
C PHE A 574 -20.81 -12.23 -27.91
N GLN A 575 -21.81 -11.86 -27.11
CA GLN A 575 -23.17 -11.58 -27.58
C GLN A 575 -23.64 -10.21 -27.10
N LYS A 576 -24.72 -9.70 -27.69
CA LYS A 576 -25.39 -8.49 -27.22
C LYS A 576 -25.84 -8.66 -25.75
N PRO A 577 -25.79 -7.59 -24.93
CA PRO A 577 -26.31 -7.66 -23.57
C PRO A 577 -27.80 -8.02 -23.59
N LEU A 578 -28.23 -8.79 -22.60
CA LEU A 578 -29.63 -9.12 -22.41
C LEU A 578 -30.21 -8.24 -21.30
N LYS A 579 -31.45 -7.80 -21.49
CA LYS A 579 -32.19 -7.04 -20.49
C LYS A 579 -32.20 -7.78 -19.15
N LYS A 580 -31.91 -7.05 -18.07
CA LYS A 580 -31.88 -7.61 -16.72
C LYS A 580 -33.26 -8.13 -16.30
N GLN A 581 -33.32 -9.38 -15.84
CA GLN A 581 -34.51 -10.00 -15.28
C GLN A 581 -34.82 -9.43 -13.89
N PRO A 582 -36.10 -9.44 -13.48
CA PRO A 582 -36.47 -9.06 -12.13
C PRO A 582 -35.77 -9.92 -11.07
N TRP A 583 -35.42 -9.31 -9.93
CA TRP A 583 -34.83 -9.99 -8.79
C TRP A 583 -35.74 -9.96 -7.56
N GLU A 584 -35.57 -10.93 -6.67
CA GLU A 584 -36.30 -10.99 -5.39
C GLU A 584 -35.55 -10.23 -4.29
N GLY A 585 -36.29 -9.49 -3.46
CA GLY A 585 -35.75 -8.71 -2.36
C GLY A 585 -35.11 -7.38 -2.77
N ASP A 586 -34.46 -6.73 -1.80
CA ASP A 586 -33.80 -5.43 -1.99
C ASP A 586 -32.37 -5.62 -2.52
N HIS A 587 -32.07 -5.10 -3.70
CA HIS A 587 -30.70 -5.01 -4.20
C HIS A 587 -29.95 -3.89 -3.47
N THR A 588 -28.87 -4.24 -2.77
CA THR A 588 -28.08 -3.26 -1.99
C THR A 588 -27.06 -2.57 -2.87
N ALA A 589 -27.31 -1.30 -3.20
CA ALA A 589 -26.51 -0.49 -4.12
C ALA A 589 -25.57 0.46 -3.37
N TYR A 590 -24.65 -0.11 -2.56
CA TYR A 590 -23.79 0.63 -1.64
C TYR A 590 -22.32 0.75 -2.08
N GLU A 591 -21.91 -0.08 -3.02
CA GLU A 591 -20.54 -0.16 -3.53
C GLU A 591 -20.57 -0.25 -5.05
N TYR A 592 -19.55 0.28 -5.71
CA TYR A 592 -19.41 0.15 -7.15
C TYR A 592 -19.47 -1.32 -7.59
N GLY A 593 -20.09 -1.55 -8.74
CA GLY A 593 -20.00 -2.84 -9.41
C GLY A 593 -18.55 -3.17 -9.78
N PRO A 594 -18.22 -4.46 -9.97
CA PRO A 594 -16.90 -4.85 -10.46
C PRO A 594 -16.61 -4.24 -11.85
N PRO A 595 -15.39 -3.75 -12.10
CA PRO A 595 -14.96 -3.35 -13.44
C PRO A 595 -14.99 -4.51 -14.42
N CYS A 596 -15.15 -4.22 -15.71
CA CYS A 596 -14.96 -5.22 -16.76
C CYS A 596 -13.49 -5.64 -16.83
N ILE A 597 -13.20 -6.81 -17.43
CA ILE A 597 -11.82 -7.27 -17.63
C ILE A 597 -11.03 -6.24 -18.45
N GLN A 598 -9.90 -5.80 -17.89
CA GLN A 598 -9.02 -4.76 -18.41
C GLN A 598 -7.88 -5.39 -19.24
N PHE A 599 -7.62 -4.87 -20.43
CA PHE A 599 -6.57 -5.31 -21.35
C PHE A 599 -5.35 -4.36 -21.38
N MET A 600 -5.46 -3.21 -20.72
CA MET A 600 -4.37 -2.28 -20.41
C MET A 600 -4.42 -1.83 -18.96
N ASP A 601 -3.31 -1.32 -18.43
CA ASP A 601 -3.14 -1.02 -17.00
C ASP A 601 -3.24 0.47 -16.65
N PHE A 602 -3.72 1.32 -17.56
CA PHE A 602 -3.78 2.78 -17.36
C PHE A 602 -4.44 3.18 -16.03
N HIS A 603 -5.44 2.40 -15.61
CA HIS A 603 -6.19 2.63 -14.37
C HIS A 603 -5.86 1.63 -13.25
N GLU A 604 -4.86 0.74 -13.41
CA GLU A 604 -4.46 -0.22 -12.37
C GLU A 604 -4.02 0.48 -11.06
N HIS A 605 -3.43 1.67 -11.20
CA HIS A 605 -2.93 2.49 -10.10
C HIS A 605 -3.71 3.80 -9.93
N ASP A 606 -4.93 3.89 -10.49
CA ASP A 606 -5.79 5.05 -10.33
C ASP A 606 -6.14 5.28 -8.85
N ARG A 607 -6.06 6.54 -8.40
CA ARG A 607 -6.22 6.91 -6.98
C ARG A 607 -7.56 6.51 -6.39
N PHE A 608 -8.62 6.48 -7.20
CA PHE A 608 -9.99 6.26 -6.75
C PHE A 608 -10.45 4.82 -7.03
N SER A 609 -10.13 4.29 -8.20
CA SER A 609 -10.61 2.98 -8.67
C SER A 609 -9.62 1.81 -8.49
N SER A 610 -8.35 2.04 -8.12
CA SER A 610 -7.33 0.95 -8.05
C SER A 610 -7.72 -0.24 -7.15
N GLN A 611 -8.47 -0.01 -6.07
CA GLN A 611 -8.97 -1.11 -5.24
C GLN A 611 -10.09 -1.88 -5.93
N ASN A 612 -11.02 -1.17 -6.58
CA ASN A 612 -12.12 -1.78 -7.32
C ASN A 612 -11.62 -2.55 -8.55
N MET A 613 -10.59 -2.04 -9.24
CA MET A 613 -9.93 -2.69 -10.40
C MET A 613 -9.42 -4.09 -10.13
N LYS A 614 -9.09 -4.42 -8.87
CA LYS A 614 -8.69 -5.77 -8.47
C LYS A 614 -9.85 -6.77 -8.50
N ARG A 615 -11.10 -6.29 -8.48
CA ARG A 615 -12.32 -7.09 -8.53
C ARG A 615 -12.86 -7.28 -9.96
N GLN A 616 -12.05 -6.94 -10.98
CA GLN A 616 -12.45 -7.06 -12.39
C GLN A 616 -12.94 -8.47 -12.74
N ARG A 617 -14.03 -8.57 -13.48
CA ARG A 617 -14.65 -9.84 -13.93
C ARG A 617 -15.52 -9.59 -15.15
N GLU A 618 -15.98 -10.66 -15.79
CA GLU A 618 -16.88 -10.57 -16.95
C GLU A 618 -18.31 -10.16 -16.56
N ASP A 619 -18.78 -10.57 -15.37
CA ASP A 619 -20.00 -10.02 -14.77
C ASP A 619 -19.73 -8.59 -14.28
N CYS A 620 -19.86 -7.63 -15.19
CA CYS A 620 -19.47 -6.23 -14.96
C CYS A 620 -20.49 -5.18 -15.43
N LEU A 621 -21.65 -5.58 -15.96
CA LEU A 621 -22.65 -4.66 -16.54
C LEU A 621 -23.51 -3.99 -15.44
N TYR A 622 -22.86 -3.06 -14.74
CA TYR A 622 -23.42 -2.25 -13.67
C TYR A 622 -23.30 -0.76 -13.97
N LEU A 623 -24.25 0.02 -13.44
CA LEU A 623 -24.22 1.48 -13.44
C LEU A 623 -24.38 2.04 -12.03
N ASN A 624 -24.09 3.32 -11.88
CA ASN A 624 -24.16 4.05 -10.62
C ASN A 624 -24.94 5.34 -10.86
N ILE A 625 -25.73 5.77 -9.88
CA ILE A 625 -26.61 6.93 -9.97
C ILE A 625 -26.34 7.85 -8.78
N PHE A 626 -26.08 9.12 -9.09
CA PHE A 626 -25.92 10.21 -8.13
C PHE A 626 -26.96 11.28 -8.47
N SER A 627 -27.91 11.54 -7.57
CA SER A 627 -28.99 12.48 -7.83
C SER A 627 -29.31 13.33 -6.61
N PRO A 628 -29.75 14.59 -6.77
CA PRO A 628 -30.28 15.35 -5.65
C PRO A 628 -31.46 14.61 -5.03
N TYR A 629 -31.55 14.66 -3.70
CA TYR A 629 -32.71 14.11 -3.00
C TYR A 629 -33.73 15.23 -2.76
N ASP A 630 -34.96 15.02 -3.24
CA ASP A 630 -36.10 15.93 -3.03
C ASP A 630 -37.34 15.14 -2.60
N SER A 631 -38.08 15.70 -1.64
CA SER A 631 -39.33 15.12 -1.14
C SER A 631 -40.47 15.21 -2.16
N ASP A 632 -40.42 16.18 -3.07
CA ASP A 632 -41.45 16.34 -4.10
C ASP A 632 -41.25 15.29 -5.21
N PRO A 633 -42.22 14.39 -5.46
CA PRO A 633 -42.15 13.38 -6.53
C PRO A 633 -42.14 13.96 -7.95
N ASP A 634 -42.62 15.19 -8.15
CA ASP A 634 -42.77 15.78 -9.48
C ASP A 634 -41.51 16.51 -9.96
N ILE A 635 -40.56 16.79 -9.07
CA ILE A 635 -39.28 17.41 -9.41
C ILE A 635 -38.35 16.36 -10.03
N LEU A 636 -37.95 16.60 -11.28
CA LEU A 636 -36.96 15.81 -12.01
C LEU A 636 -35.78 16.68 -12.46
N TYR A 637 -34.61 16.05 -12.52
CA TYR A 637 -33.35 16.69 -12.89
C TYR A 637 -32.82 16.11 -14.21
N PRO A 638 -32.26 16.93 -15.12
CA PRO A 638 -31.57 16.45 -16.31
C PRO A 638 -30.50 15.42 -15.97
N VAL A 639 -30.32 14.44 -16.86
CA VAL A 639 -29.44 13.30 -16.63
C VAL A 639 -28.19 13.45 -17.49
N ILE A 640 -27.01 13.41 -16.88
CA ILE A 640 -25.73 13.24 -17.58
C ILE A 640 -25.32 11.78 -17.43
N VAL A 641 -25.05 11.11 -18.55
CA VAL A 641 -24.56 9.72 -18.58
C VAL A 641 -23.09 9.75 -18.99
N TRP A 642 -22.21 9.49 -18.02
CA TRP A 642 -20.77 9.44 -18.21
C TRP A 642 -20.31 8.08 -18.74
N ILE A 643 -19.60 8.12 -19.86
CA ILE A 643 -18.96 6.97 -20.50
C ILE A 643 -17.45 7.14 -20.38
N HIS A 644 -16.81 6.24 -19.65
CA HIS A 644 -15.38 6.32 -19.40
C HIS A 644 -14.53 6.04 -20.67
N GLY A 645 -13.39 6.72 -20.76
CA GLY A 645 -12.34 6.47 -21.75
C GLY A 645 -11.48 5.24 -21.44
N GLY A 646 -10.32 5.16 -22.11
CA GLY A 646 -9.33 4.07 -21.95
C GLY A 646 -9.12 3.20 -23.20
N SER A 647 -9.21 3.81 -24.39
CA SER A 647 -8.92 3.18 -25.70
C SER A 647 -9.69 1.88 -25.97
N PHE A 648 -10.90 1.75 -25.43
CA PHE A 648 -11.74 0.54 -25.50
C PHE A 648 -11.13 -0.72 -24.87
N LEU A 649 -10.04 -0.58 -24.11
CA LEU A 649 -9.25 -1.68 -23.54
C LEU A 649 -9.12 -1.59 -22.01
N ALA A 650 -9.27 -0.40 -21.44
CA ALA A 650 -9.26 -0.17 -20.00
C ALA A 650 -10.30 0.90 -19.61
N GLY A 651 -10.52 1.07 -18.30
CA GLY A 651 -11.45 2.00 -17.69
C GLY A 651 -12.63 1.31 -16.99
N SER A 652 -13.31 2.06 -16.14
CA SER A 652 -14.53 1.65 -15.44
C SER A 652 -15.35 2.86 -15.00
N SER A 653 -16.56 2.59 -14.52
CA SER A 653 -17.52 3.58 -14.02
C SER A 653 -17.06 4.40 -12.80
N ASP A 654 -15.97 4.02 -12.11
CA ASP A 654 -15.34 4.76 -11.00
C ASP A 654 -13.92 5.25 -11.31
N SER A 655 -13.41 5.03 -12.53
CA SER A 655 -12.08 5.49 -12.95
C SER A 655 -12.01 7.00 -13.05
N GLY A 656 -11.06 7.61 -12.33
CA GLY A 656 -10.88 9.06 -12.31
C GLY A 656 -12.05 9.82 -11.69
N ILE A 657 -12.80 9.22 -10.75
CA ILE A 657 -13.98 9.85 -10.13
C ILE A 657 -13.80 9.96 -8.61
N ASP A 658 -13.63 11.19 -8.12
CA ASP A 658 -13.82 11.51 -6.71
C ASP A 658 -15.29 11.82 -6.47
N MET A 659 -15.97 10.96 -5.71
CA MET A 659 -17.40 11.08 -5.45
C MET A 659 -17.78 12.42 -4.80
N THR A 660 -16.94 12.95 -3.90
CA THR A 660 -17.27 14.20 -3.19
C THR A 660 -17.14 15.40 -4.13
N VAL A 661 -16.07 15.43 -4.94
CA VAL A 661 -15.85 16.47 -5.93
C VAL A 661 -16.96 16.43 -6.98
N THR A 662 -17.28 15.24 -7.47
CA THR A 662 -18.34 15.01 -8.46
C THR A 662 -19.70 15.51 -7.96
N ILE A 663 -20.07 15.18 -6.72
CA ILE A 663 -21.32 15.64 -6.12
C ILE A 663 -21.37 17.17 -6.07
N ARG A 664 -20.30 17.84 -5.62
CA ARG A 664 -20.24 19.30 -5.56
C ARG A 664 -20.32 19.96 -6.93
N ASN A 665 -19.56 19.43 -7.88
CA ASN A 665 -19.37 20.02 -9.19
C ASN A 665 -20.61 19.85 -10.08
N LEU A 666 -21.29 18.71 -10.00
CA LEU A 666 -22.40 18.38 -10.90
C LEU A 666 -23.74 18.27 -10.17
N ILE A 667 -23.82 17.44 -9.13
CA ILE A 667 -25.11 17.04 -8.53
C ILE A 667 -25.73 18.22 -7.77
N LEU A 668 -24.92 18.97 -7.00
CA LEU A 668 -25.39 20.17 -6.29
C LEU A 668 -25.79 21.30 -7.25
N LYS A 669 -25.47 21.20 -8.54
CA LYS A 669 -26.00 22.06 -9.60
C LYS A 669 -27.32 21.52 -10.19
N ASN A 670 -28.05 20.65 -9.50
CA ASN A 670 -29.37 20.13 -9.89
C ASN A 670 -29.33 19.29 -11.18
N VAL A 671 -28.41 18.34 -11.24
CA VAL A 671 -28.26 17.37 -12.33
C VAL A 671 -28.10 15.97 -11.74
N THR A 672 -28.70 14.97 -12.37
CA THR A 672 -28.46 13.56 -12.05
C THR A 672 -27.27 13.07 -12.87
N LEU A 673 -26.27 12.48 -12.23
CA LEU A 673 -25.16 11.83 -12.91
C LEU A 673 -25.33 10.31 -12.88
N VAL A 674 -25.13 9.67 -14.02
CA VAL A 674 -25.02 8.23 -14.17
C VAL A 674 -23.64 7.88 -14.68
N THR A 675 -22.98 6.91 -14.06
CA THR A 675 -21.71 6.34 -14.57
C THR A 675 -21.91 4.85 -14.83
N LEU A 676 -21.35 4.30 -15.91
CA LEU A 676 -21.61 2.91 -16.31
C LEU A 676 -20.35 2.18 -16.76
N ASN A 677 -20.36 0.86 -16.59
CA ASN A 677 -19.37 -0.05 -17.18
C ASN A 677 -19.86 -0.56 -18.54
N TYR A 678 -18.93 -0.84 -19.44
CA TYR A 678 -19.17 -1.57 -20.70
C TYR A 678 -18.01 -2.52 -20.99
N ARG A 679 -18.26 -3.60 -21.76
CA ARG A 679 -17.22 -4.59 -22.07
C ARG A 679 -16.09 -4.00 -22.93
N LEU A 680 -14.86 -4.44 -22.66
CA LEU A 680 -13.62 -3.92 -23.25
C LEU A 680 -12.86 -5.01 -24.01
N GLY A 681 -11.91 -4.60 -24.86
CA GLY A 681 -11.06 -5.47 -25.66
C GLY A 681 -11.87 -6.48 -26.48
N PRO A 682 -11.42 -7.74 -26.64
CA PRO A 682 -12.17 -8.75 -27.38
C PRO A 682 -13.55 -9.04 -26.77
N LEU A 683 -13.76 -8.85 -25.46
CA LEU A 683 -15.08 -9.09 -24.86
C LEU A 683 -16.12 -8.06 -25.34
N GLY A 684 -15.68 -6.85 -25.70
CA GLY A 684 -16.54 -5.77 -26.20
C GLY A 684 -16.50 -5.58 -27.72
N PHE A 685 -15.39 -5.90 -28.38
CA PHE A 685 -15.09 -5.45 -29.75
C PHE A 685 -14.53 -6.55 -30.67
N LEU A 686 -14.76 -7.83 -30.34
CA LEU A 686 -14.41 -8.93 -31.23
C LEU A 686 -15.21 -8.87 -32.54
N SER A 687 -14.51 -9.02 -33.67
CA SER A 687 -15.12 -9.13 -35.00
C SER A 687 -15.32 -10.60 -35.39
N THR A 688 -16.50 -10.91 -35.93
CA THR A 688 -16.83 -12.21 -36.56
C THR A 688 -17.59 -12.00 -37.87
N SER A 689 -17.63 -13.01 -38.73
CA SER A 689 -18.50 -13.04 -39.91
C SER A 689 -19.90 -13.58 -39.62
N LEU A 690 -20.14 -14.01 -38.37
CA LEU A 690 -21.40 -14.61 -37.96
C LEU A 690 -22.51 -13.56 -37.87
N PRO A 691 -23.70 -13.81 -38.45
CA PRO A 691 -24.79 -12.83 -38.48
C PRO A 691 -25.32 -12.47 -37.09
N ASP A 692 -25.20 -13.38 -36.13
CA ASP A 692 -25.65 -13.26 -34.74
C ASP A 692 -24.58 -12.71 -33.77
N ALA A 693 -23.34 -12.53 -34.22
CA ALA A 693 -22.22 -12.11 -33.37
C ALA A 693 -21.28 -11.11 -34.07
N LYS A 694 -21.83 -10.10 -34.75
CA LYS A 694 -21.07 -9.15 -35.59
C LYS A 694 -20.06 -8.25 -34.86
N GLY A 695 -20.15 -8.13 -33.53
CA GLY A 695 -19.26 -7.32 -32.70
C GLY A 695 -19.95 -6.12 -32.06
N ASN A 696 -19.15 -5.09 -31.70
CA ASN A 696 -19.61 -3.86 -31.03
C ASN A 696 -20.42 -4.08 -29.73
N PHE A 697 -20.19 -5.21 -29.06
CA PHE A 697 -20.90 -5.58 -27.83
C PHE A 697 -20.74 -4.54 -26.72
N GLY A 698 -19.58 -3.88 -26.63
CA GLY A 698 -19.36 -2.77 -25.70
C GLY A 698 -20.25 -1.55 -25.97
N ILE A 699 -20.57 -1.25 -27.23
CA ILE A 699 -21.53 -0.18 -27.58
C ILE A 699 -22.97 -0.63 -27.30
N TRP A 700 -23.29 -1.90 -27.59
CA TRP A 700 -24.59 -2.45 -27.22
C TRP A 700 -24.83 -2.44 -25.70
N ASP A 701 -23.78 -2.64 -24.87
CA ASP A 701 -23.85 -2.49 -23.41
C ASP A 701 -24.29 -1.07 -23.02
N GLN A 702 -23.72 -0.06 -23.66
CA GLN A 702 -24.07 1.34 -23.41
C GLN A 702 -25.51 1.64 -23.85
N ILE A 703 -25.96 1.11 -25.00
CA ILE A 703 -27.34 1.25 -25.48
C ILE A 703 -28.32 0.58 -24.50
N GLU A 704 -28.00 -0.60 -23.99
CA GLU A 704 -28.84 -1.29 -23.00
C GLU A 704 -28.92 -0.52 -21.68
N ALA A 705 -27.81 0.08 -21.24
CA ALA A 705 -27.83 0.99 -20.09
C ALA A 705 -28.75 2.20 -20.34
N LEU A 706 -28.71 2.82 -21.53
CA LEU A 706 -29.62 3.92 -21.88
C LEU A 706 -31.10 3.48 -21.89
N LYS A 707 -31.41 2.29 -22.41
CA LYS A 707 -32.77 1.72 -22.35
C LYS A 707 -33.23 1.47 -20.91
N TRP A 708 -32.34 0.98 -20.06
CA TRP A 708 -32.61 0.79 -18.64
C TRP A 708 -32.89 2.14 -17.96
N LEU A 709 -32.12 3.19 -18.29
CA LEU A 709 -32.35 4.54 -17.77
C LEU A 709 -33.69 5.10 -18.22
N GLN A 710 -34.05 4.99 -19.50
CA GLN A 710 -35.35 5.42 -20.01
C GLN A 710 -36.52 4.79 -19.24
N SER A 711 -36.36 3.54 -18.78
CA SER A 711 -37.40 2.82 -18.05
C SER A 711 -37.45 3.14 -16.55
N ASN A 712 -36.34 3.58 -15.94
CA ASN A 712 -36.19 3.58 -14.48
C ASN A 712 -35.69 4.90 -13.87
N ILE A 713 -35.05 5.80 -14.64
CA ILE A 713 -34.31 6.94 -14.08
C ILE A 713 -35.21 7.97 -13.37
N ARG A 714 -36.50 8.01 -13.73
CA ARG A 714 -37.52 8.85 -13.07
C ARG A 714 -37.62 8.55 -11.58
N GLU A 715 -37.51 7.28 -11.20
CA GLU A 715 -37.60 6.83 -9.80
C GLU A 715 -36.42 7.34 -8.95
N PHE A 716 -35.32 7.71 -9.62
CA PHE A 716 -34.14 8.33 -9.01
C PHE A 716 -34.10 9.84 -9.19
N LYS A 717 -35.23 10.48 -9.51
CA LYS A 717 -35.35 11.93 -9.79
C LYS A 717 -34.64 12.41 -11.07
N GLY A 718 -34.26 11.51 -11.98
CA GLY A 718 -33.75 11.93 -13.29
C GLY A 718 -34.86 12.06 -14.33
N ASP A 719 -34.75 13.03 -15.23
CA ASP A 719 -35.69 13.22 -16.34
C ASP A 719 -35.30 12.36 -17.56
N PRO A 720 -36.09 11.32 -17.91
CA PRO A 720 -35.83 10.52 -19.10
C PRO A 720 -35.92 11.31 -20.41
N ASN A 721 -36.58 12.48 -20.43
CA ASN A 721 -36.70 13.36 -21.60
C ASN A 721 -35.57 14.39 -21.70
N SER A 722 -34.57 14.34 -20.80
CA SER A 722 -33.42 15.23 -20.83
C SER A 722 -32.14 14.50 -20.46
N VAL A 723 -31.79 13.52 -21.29
CA VAL A 723 -30.58 12.69 -21.16
C VAL A 723 -29.47 13.24 -22.05
N THR A 724 -28.30 13.52 -21.47
CA THR A 724 -27.08 13.97 -22.14
C THR A 724 -26.01 12.90 -21.98
N VAL A 725 -25.53 12.32 -23.07
CA VAL A 725 -24.36 11.43 -23.02
C VAL A 725 -23.08 12.24 -23.01
N MET A 726 -22.12 11.86 -22.18
CA MET A 726 -20.88 12.59 -21.99
C MET A 726 -19.73 11.60 -21.86
N GLY A 727 -18.62 11.85 -22.53
CA GLY A 727 -17.45 11.00 -22.40
C GLY A 727 -16.17 11.66 -22.85
N GLU A 728 -15.05 11.07 -22.44
CA GLU A 728 -13.70 11.49 -22.79
C GLU A 728 -12.96 10.40 -23.58
N SER A 729 -12.12 10.80 -24.54
CA SER A 729 -11.32 9.87 -25.35
C SER A 729 -12.21 8.83 -26.05
N ALA A 730 -11.95 7.53 -25.87
CA ALA A 730 -12.81 6.44 -26.36
C ALA A 730 -14.27 6.53 -25.85
N GLY A 731 -14.48 7.07 -24.66
CA GLY A 731 -15.82 7.39 -24.13
C GLY A 731 -16.46 8.57 -24.87
N GLY A 732 -15.66 9.56 -25.28
CA GLY A 732 -16.10 10.67 -26.14
C GLY A 732 -16.49 10.18 -27.54
N SER A 733 -15.68 9.31 -28.16
CA SER A 733 -16.05 8.65 -29.42
C SER A 733 -17.29 7.75 -29.28
N SER A 734 -17.47 7.11 -28.12
CA SER A 734 -18.70 6.35 -27.82
C SER A 734 -19.91 7.26 -27.72
N ALA A 735 -19.82 8.38 -26.98
CA ALA A 735 -20.88 9.38 -26.87
C ALA A 735 -21.24 9.98 -28.24
N SER A 736 -20.23 10.25 -29.08
CA SER A 736 -20.39 10.68 -30.47
C SER A 736 -21.16 9.65 -31.29
N LEU A 737 -20.80 8.36 -31.21
CA LEU A 737 -21.53 7.30 -31.89
C LEU A 737 -22.96 7.14 -31.38
N LEU A 738 -23.17 7.16 -30.07
CA LEU A 738 -24.52 7.06 -29.50
C LEU A 738 -25.41 8.20 -29.97
N ALA A 739 -24.87 9.42 -30.09
CA ALA A 739 -25.60 10.57 -30.62
C ALA A 739 -26.01 10.43 -32.09
N LEU A 740 -25.34 9.54 -32.84
CA LEU A 740 -25.54 9.36 -34.27
C LEU A 740 -26.24 8.06 -34.64
N THR A 741 -26.08 6.99 -33.85
CA THR A 741 -26.54 5.66 -34.24
C THR A 741 -28.08 5.56 -34.19
N PRO A 742 -28.73 5.02 -35.24
CA PRO A 742 -30.18 4.77 -35.22
C PRO A 742 -30.60 3.85 -34.06
N ALA A 743 -29.70 2.99 -33.57
CA ALA A 743 -29.97 2.07 -32.48
C ALA A 743 -30.18 2.76 -31.12
N ALA A 744 -29.80 4.04 -31.00
CA ALA A 744 -29.99 4.87 -29.81
C ALA A 744 -31.03 5.99 -30.02
N GLU A 745 -31.76 5.98 -31.14
CA GLU A 745 -32.79 6.97 -31.44
C GLU A 745 -33.84 7.03 -30.32
N GLY A 746 -34.12 8.24 -29.83
CA GLY A 746 -35.05 8.48 -28.73
C GLY A 746 -34.55 8.14 -27.33
N LEU A 747 -33.30 7.67 -27.17
CA LEU A 747 -32.73 7.35 -25.85
C LEU A 747 -31.97 8.50 -25.20
N LEU A 748 -31.50 9.46 -26.00
CA LEU A 748 -30.72 10.63 -25.56
C LEU A 748 -31.12 11.87 -26.35
N HIS A 749 -30.74 13.04 -25.83
CA HIS A 749 -31.19 14.34 -26.33
C HIS A 749 -30.04 15.29 -26.67
N ARG A 750 -28.84 15.07 -26.11
CA ARG A 750 -27.64 15.91 -26.27
C ARG A 750 -26.38 15.07 -26.09
N ALA A 751 -25.24 15.55 -26.59
CA ALA A 751 -23.95 14.90 -26.34
C ALA A 751 -22.83 15.89 -25.99
N VAL A 752 -21.95 15.47 -25.08
CA VAL A 752 -20.71 16.17 -24.72
C VAL A 752 -19.53 15.30 -25.08
N LEU A 753 -18.69 15.80 -25.99
CA LEU A 753 -17.64 15.07 -26.68
C LEU A 753 -16.28 15.66 -26.30
N MET A 754 -15.62 15.08 -25.30
CA MET A 754 -14.35 15.60 -24.78
C MET A 754 -13.19 14.81 -25.39
N SER A 755 -12.34 15.48 -26.17
CA SER A 755 -11.15 14.87 -26.80
C SER A 755 -11.43 13.52 -27.47
N GLY A 756 -12.58 13.38 -28.13
CA GLY A 756 -13.04 12.12 -28.71
C GLY A 756 -14.11 12.35 -29.77
N SER A 757 -13.92 11.75 -30.95
CA SER A 757 -14.83 11.81 -32.09
C SER A 757 -14.95 10.42 -32.71
N ILE A 758 -16.12 10.06 -33.22
CA ILE A 758 -16.28 8.79 -33.95
C ILE A 758 -15.51 8.79 -35.28
N THR A 759 -15.12 9.96 -35.77
CA THR A 759 -14.36 10.07 -37.03
C THR A 759 -12.87 9.76 -36.87
N ALA A 760 -12.36 9.66 -35.64
CA ALA A 760 -10.95 9.41 -35.40
C ALA A 760 -10.51 8.03 -35.92
N GLY A 761 -9.30 7.94 -36.49
CA GLY A 761 -8.78 6.70 -37.08
C GLY A 761 -8.60 5.56 -36.07
N TRP A 762 -8.31 5.90 -34.81
CA TRP A 762 -8.20 4.92 -33.73
C TRP A 762 -9.57 4.43 -33.23
N ALA A 763 -10.66 5.18 -33.45
CA ALA A 763 -11.99 4.86 -32.90
C ALA A 763 -12.74 3.79 -33.71
N VAL A 764 -12.64 3.84 -35.04
CA VAL A 764 -13.41 2.97 -35.95
C VAL A 764 -12.50 2.27 -36.94
N LYS A 765 -12.73 0.97 -37.13
CA LYS A 765 -12.11 0.18 -38.19
C LYS A 765 -12.82 0.43 -39.53
N ARG A 766 -12.27 1.32 -40.35
CA ARG A 766 -12.82 1.71 -41.67
C ARG A 766 -12.51 0.72 -42.78
N ILE A 767 -11.27 0.20 -42.80
CA ILE A 767 -10.75 -0.65 -43.89
C ILE A 767 -10.07 -1.90 -43.33
N GLY A 768 -10.33 -3.03 -44.00
CA GLY A 768 -9.76 -4.33 -43.68
C GLY A 768 -10.40 -4.95 -42.43
N GLU A 769 -9.95 -6.16 -42.10
CA GLU A 769 -10.44 -6.87 -40.92
C GLU A 769 -9.78 -6.30 -39.64
N SER A 770 -10.55 -6.29 -38.54
CA SER A 770 -10.01 -5.95 -37.22
C SER A 770 -8.94 -6.95 -36.82
N ASN A 771 -7.87 -6.48 -36.17
CA ASN A 771 -6.87 -7.36 -35.59
C ASN A 771 -7.47 -8.22 -34.47
N TRP A 772 -8.45 -7.67 -33.75
CA TRP A 772 -9.31 -8.36 -32.79
C TRP A 772 -10.43 -9.12 -33.50
N ASN A 773 -10.06 -10.04 -34.39
CA ASN A 773 -11.00 -10.98 -35.01
C ASN A 773 -10.90 -12.36 -34.36
N ILE A 774 -11.97 -13.14 -34.56
CA ILE A 774 -12.11 -14.47 -33.97
C ILE A 774 -11.00 -15.45 -34.36
N GLU A 775 -10.55 -15.42 -35.61
CA GLU A 775 -9.53 -16.35 -36.11
C GLU A 775 -8.17 -16.05 -35.48
N ASN A 776 -7.79 -14.77 -35.40
CA ASN A 776 -6.58 -14.32 -34.73
C ASN A 776 -6.63 -14.70 -33.25
N LEU A 777 -7.69 -14.33 -32.54
CA LEU A 777 -7.82 -14.65 -31.12
C LEU A 777 -7.71 -16.17 -30.88
N TYR A 778 -8.37 -16.98 -31.70
CA TYR A 778 -8.26 -18.45 -31.65
C TYR A 778 -6.84 -18.96 -31.90
N LYS A 779 -6.14 -18.46 -32.92
CA LYS A 779 -4.75 -18.87 -33.24
C LYS A 779 -3.79 -18.61 -32.08
N TYR A 780 -3.94 -17.50 -31.36
CA TYR A 780 -3.07 -17.17 -30.23
C TYR A 780 -3.47 -17.90 -28.94
N LEU A 781 -4.78 -18.09 -28.68
CA LEU A 781 -5.26 -18.88 -27.54
C LEU A 781 -4.95 -20.38 -27.66
N THR A 782 -4.96 -20.93 -28.88
CA THR A 782 -4.59 -22.34 -29.17
C THR A 782 -3.10 -22.52 -29.48
N CYS A 783 -2.31 -21.43 -29.45
CA CYS A 783 -0.87 -21.47 -29.66
C CYS A 783 -0.41 -21.95 -31.04
N ARG A 784 -1.29 -21.83 -32.04
CA ARG A 784 -0.91 -21.94 -33.46
C ARG A 784 0.00 -20.79 -33.87
N ASN A 785 -0.25 -19.60 -33.31
CA ASN A 785 0.64 -18.45 -33.39
C ASN A 785 1.26 -18.16 -32.04
N LYS A 786 2.55 -17.77 -32.04
CA LYS A 786 3.30 -17.36 -30.87
C LYS A 786 3.74 -15.91 -31.00
N ILE A 787 3.71 -15.18 -29.89
CA ILE A 787 4.19 -13.80 -29.81
C ILE A 787 5.73 -13.83 -29.84
N ASN A 788 6.32 -13.26 -30.89
CA ASN A 788 7.75 -13.40 -31.21
C ASN A 788 8.57 -12.09 -31.04
N SER A 789 7.94 -10.94 -30.77
CA SER A 789 8.62 -9.64 -30.81
C SER A 789 9.49 -9.37 -29.58
N GLU A 790 10.82 -9.33 -29.75
CA GLU A 790 11.75 -8.84 -28.71
C GLU A 790 11.53 -7.35 -28.37
N GLU A 791 11.00 -6.54 -29.30
CA GLU A 791 10.74 -5.11 -29.11
C GLU A 791 9.52 -4.79 -28.23
N SER A 792 8.54 -5.69 -28.13
CA SER A 792 7.34 -5.46 -27.30
C SER A 792 7.65 -5.49 -25.79
N TRP A 793 8.85 -5.89 -25.38
CA TRP A 793 9.08 -6.39 -24.01
C TRP A 793 10.33 -5.87 -23.30
N SER A 794 10.89 -4.71 -23.66
CA SER A 794 11.95 -4.09 -22.83
C SER A 794 11.50 -3.68 -21.41
N HIS A 795 10.19 -3.73 -21.13
CA HIS A 795 9.58 -3.26 -19.87
C HIS A 795 8.94 -4.34 -18.99
N VAL A 796 8.86 -5.59 -19.45
CA VAL A 796 8.32 -6.69 -18.63
C VAL A 796 9.46 -7.57 -18.18
N GLU A 797 9.60 -7.69 -16.85
CA GLU A 797 10.63 -8.52 -16.25
C GLU A 797 10.57 -9.94 -16.84
N PRO A 798 11.73 -10.60 -17.01
CA PRO A 798 11.77 -11.98 -17.48
C PRO A 798 11.18 -12.88 -16.38
N VAL A 799 9.86 -13.08 -16.40
CA VAL A 799 9.19 -14.14 -15.65
C VAL A 799 9.41 -15.44 -16.42
N HIS A 800 10.64 -15.95 -16.35
CA HIS A 800 10.91 -17.32 -16.72
C HIS A 800 10.50 -18.22 -15.55
N GLN A 801 9.41 -18.99 -15.68
CA GLN A 801 9.50 -20.47 -15.63
C GLN A 801 8.20 -21.31 -15.75
N ASP A 802 6.97 -20.78 -15.79
CA ASP A 802 5.76 -21.65 -15.74
C ASP A 802 4.69 -21.43 -16.85
N TYR A 803 5.01 -20.79 -17.97
CA TYR A 803 4.05 -20.60 -19.07
C TYR A 803 4.41 -21.44 -20.30
N GLU A 804 3.46 -22.22 -20.80
CA GLU A 804 3.66 -23.07 -22.00
C GLU A 804 3.63 -22.26 -23.29
N CYS A 805 2.75 -21.25 -23.38
CA CYS A 805 2.59 -20.45 -24.58
C CYS A 805 1.83 -19.14 -24.34
N ASN A 806 2.27 -18.04 -24.97
CA ASN A 806 1.63 -16.72 -24.93
C ASN A 806 1.19 -16.31 -23.51
N TYR A 807 2.02 -16.65 -22.51
CA TYR A 807 1.79 -16.40 -21.08
C TYR A 807 0.55 -17.11 -20.48
N MET A 808 0.00 -18.12 -21.18
CA MET A 808 -0.98 -19.05 -20.64
C MET A 808 -0.27 -20.26 -20.04
N LYS A 809 -0.81 -20.76 -18.92
CA LYS A 809 -0.33 -22.00 -18.29
C LYS A 809 -0.60 -23.23 -19.17
N GLN A 810 -1.73 -23.23 -19.87
CA GLN A 810 -2.12 -24.27 -20.82
C GLN A 810 -2.80 -23.60 -22.02
N PRO A 811 -2.53 -24.06 -23.25
CA PRO A 811 -3.22 -23.55 -24.43
C PRO A 811 -4.68 -24.00 -24.44
N LEU A 812 -5.54 -23.18 -25.02
CA LEU A 812 -6.94 -23.50 -25.24
C LEU A 812 -7.08 -24.75 -26.09
N HIS A 813 -7.86 -25.73 -25.62
CA HIS A 813 -8.18 -26.94 -26.36
C HIS A 813 -9.65 -26.94 -26.79
N CYS A 814 -9.84 -26.85 -28.11
CA CYS A 814 -11.13 -27.04 -28.77
C CYS A 814 -11.11 -28.39 -29.48
N ASP A 815 -12.25 -29.10 -29.48
CA ASP A 815 -12.45 -30.24 -30.36
C ASP A 815 -12.36 -29.77 -31.82
N ALA A 816 -12.11 -30.68 -32.77
CA ALA A 816 -11.75 -30.35 -34.16
C ALA A 816 -12.66 -29.25 -34.77
N ALA A 817 -12.20 -28.00 -34.72
CA ALA A 817 -12.95 -26.85 -35.18
C ALA A 817 -12.73 -26.70 -36.69
N GLU A 818 -13.76 -27.05 -37.47
CA GLU A 818 -13.73 -27.02 -38.94
C GLU A 818 -14.37 -25.73 -39.49
N SER A 819 -15.24 -25.07 -38.72
CA SER A 819 -15.91 -23.82 -39.09
C SER A 819 -15.69 -22.67 -38.10
N GLU A 820 -15.94 -21.41 -38.53
CA GLU A 820 -15.88 -20.24 -37.65
C GLU A 820 -16.89 -20.31 -36.49
N ARG A 821 -18.04 -20.95 -36.72
CA ARG A 821 -19.04 -21.18 -35.67
C ARG A 821 -18.53 -22.13 -34.58
N ASP A 822 -17.82 -23.20 -34.95
CA ASP A 822 -17.23 -24.11 -33.96
C ASP A 822 -16.16 -23.40 -33.12
N ILE A 823 -15.37 -22.52 -33.75
CA ILE A 823 -14.39 -21.67 -33.07
C ILE A 823 -15.11 -20.72 -32.09
N PHE A 824 -16.19 -20.07 -32.54
CA PHE A 824 -16.98 -19.16 -31.72
C PHE A 824 -17.55 -19.85 -30.49
N GLU A 825 -18.23 -20.98 -30.66
CA GLU A 825 -18.80 -21.75 -29.54
C GLU A 825 -17.71 -22.22 -28.57
N CYS A 826 -16.55 -22.63 -29.08
CA CYS A 826 -15.43 -23.00 -28.22
C CYS A 826 -14.91 -21.80 -27.40
N LEU A 827 -14.65 -20.65 -28.04
CA LEU A 827 -14.18 -19.45 -27.34
C LEU A 827 -15.21 -18.94 -26.33
N GLN A 828 -16.48 -18.96 -26.72
CA GLN A 828 -17.59 -18.54 -25.89
C GLN A 828 -17.62 -19.34 -24.57
N LEU A 829 -17.43 -20.66 -24.63
CA LEU A 829 -17.47 -21.52 -23.44
C LEU A 829 -16.14 -21.64 -22.68
N LYS A 830 -15.01 -21.69 -23.39
CA LYS A 830 -13.72 -22.12 -22.82
C LYS A 830 -12.65 -21.02 -22.74
N ALA A 831 -12.82 -19.86 -23.37
CA ALA A 831 -11.82 -18.80 -23.28
C ALA A 831 -11.69 -18.29 -21.82
N ASP A 832 -10.45 -18.11 -21.36
CA ASP A 832 -10.14 -17.58 -20.03
C ASP A 832 -9.27 -16.32 -20.18
N PHE A 833 -9.82 -15.18 -19.77
CA PHE A 833 -9.12 -13.91 -19.75
C PHE A 833 -8.66 -13.51 -18.35
N SER A 834 -8.51 -14.44 -17.40
CA SER A 834 -8.09 -14.14 -16.02
C SER A 834 -6.64 -13.64 -15.92
N ASN A 835 -5.74 -14.09 -16.80
CA ASN A 835 -4.32 -13.75 -16.76
C ASN A 835 -4.00 -12.38 -17.37
N SER A 836 -3.51 -11.44 -16.56
CA SER A 836 -3.20 -10.07 -16.99
C SER A 836 -2.01 -9.98 -17.95
N LEU A 837 -0.98 -10.83 -17.81
CA LEU A 837 0.18 -10.82 -18.71
C LEU A 837 -0.21 -11.23 -20.13
N MET A 838 -1.05 -12.26 -20.25
CA MET A 838 -1.62 -12.69 -21.54
C MET A 838 -2.40 -11.55 -22.19
N ARG A 839 -3.26 -10.86 -21.43
CA ARG A 839 -4.06 -9.75 -21.97
C ARG A 839 -3.19 -8.61 -22.48
N LYS A 840 -2.18 -8.19 -21.70
CA LYS A 840 -1.21 -7.16 -22.12
C LYS A 840 -0.47 -7.57 -23.40
N ALA A 841 -0.03 -8.82 -23.46
CA ALA A 841 0.65 -9.38 -24.62
C ALA A 841 -0.23 -9.31 -25.88
N PHE A 842 -1.51 -9.66 -25.76
CA PHE A 842 -2.46 -9.58 -26.86
C PHE A 842 -2.72 -8.14 -27.28
N THR A 843 -2.78 -7.19 -26.34
CA THR A 843 -2.92 -5.77 -26.67
C THR A 843 -1.74 -5.25 -27.49
N TYR A 844 -0.50 -5.61 -27.15
CA TYR A 844 0.66 -5.21 -27.95
C TYR A 844 0.66 -5.83 -29.35
N GLU A 845 0.16 -7.06 -29.48
CA GLU A 845 0.10 -7.78 -30.75
C GLU A 845 -1.03 -7.27 -31.67
N PHE A 846 -2.22 -7.07 -31.11
CA PHE A 846 -3.43 -6.73 -31.87
C PHE A 846 -3.70 -5.23 -31.93
N GLY A 847 -3.11 -4.43 -31.04
CA GLY A 847 -3.32 -2.99 -30.97
C GLY A 847 -4.63 -2.61 -30.25
N LEU A 848 -5.13 -1.41 -30.54
CA LEU A 848 -6.31 -0.84 -29.89
C LEU A 848 -7.59 -1.61 -30.22
N GLY A 849 -8.56 -1.61 -29.29
CA GLY A 849 -9.93 -1.99 -29.61
C GLY A 849 -10.55 -0.92 -30.52
N GLN A 850 -11.33 -1.33 -31.52
CA GLN A 850 -11.98 -0.41 -32.46
C GLN A 850 -13.44 -0.80 -32.68
N ILE A 851 -14.29 0.19 -32.90
CA ILE A 851 -15.68 0.00 -33.31
C ILE A 851 -15.70 -0.47 -34.77
N LEU A 852 -16.59 -1.41 -35.08
CA LEU A 852 -16.71 -2.04 -36.39
C LEU A 852 -17.89 -1.45 -37.17
N ILE A 853 -17.77 -1.39 -38.49
CA ILE A 853 -18.90 -1.12 -39.38
C ILE A 853 -19.67 -2.43 -39.58
N ASP A 854 -20.76 -2.60 -38.84
CA ASP A 854 -21.50 -3.88 -38.72
C ASP A 854 -22.85 -3.89 -39.46
N GLY A 855 -23.25 -2.76 -40.05
CA GLY A 855 -24.55 -2.59 -40.69
C GLY A 855 -25.72 -2.45 -39.72
N GLU A 856 -25.47 -2.41 -38.41
CA GLU A 856 -26.50 -2.30 -37.38
C GLU A 856 -26.32 -1.03 -36.54
N ILE A 857 -25.19 -0.89 -35.86
CA ILE A 857 -24.83 0.33 -35.13
C ILE A 857 -24.32 1.39 -36.12
N ILE A 858 -23.49 0.97 -37.08
CA ILE A 858 -23.04 1.82 -38.19
C ILE A 858 -23.60 1.22 -39.49
N PRO A 859 -24.63 1.83 -40.10
CA PRO A 859 -25.39 1.22 -41.20
C PRO A 859 -24.59 0.92 -42.48
N SER A 860 -23.64 1.78 -42.84
CA SER A 860 -22.89 1.65 -44.10
C SER A 860 -21.49 2.22 -44.02
N ASN A 861 -21.36 3.50 -43.72
CA ASN A 861 -20.09 4.18 -43.46
C ASN A 861 -20.32 5.42 -42.59
N LEU A 862 -19.23 5.99 -42.08
CA LEU A 862 -19.30 7.12 -41.16
C LEU A 862 -19.78 8.41 -41.81
N ASN A 863 -19.45 8.66 -43.08
CA ASN A 863 -19.89 9.87 -43.77
C ASN A 863 -21.41 9.86 -43.96
N TYR A 864 -21.99 8.69 -44.28
CA TYR A 864 -23.44 8.50 -44.34
C TYR A 864 -24.12 8.65 -42.97
N LEU A 865 -23.48 8.12 -41.92
CA LEU A 865 -23.98 8.25 -40.54
C LEU A 865 -24.06 9.72 -40.13
N LEU A 866 -22.97 10.47 -40.31
CA LEU A 866 -22.91 11.90 -39.99
C LEU A 866 -23.89 12.73 -40.83
N ALA A 867 -23.93 12.52 -42.14
CA ALA A 867 -24.78 13.29 -43.03
C ALA A 867 -26.27 13.13 -42.72
N ASN A 868 -26.71 11.95 -42.25
CA ASN A 868 -28.14 11.67 -42.07
C ASN A 868 -28.60 11.65 -40.61
N TYR A 869 -27.70 11.48 -39.64
CA TYR A 869 -28.06 11.26 -38.24
C TYR A 869 -27.39 12.22 -37.26
N SER A 870 -26.75 13.30 -37.69
CA SER A 870 -26.38 14.40 -36.78
C SER A 870 -27.62 15.23 -36.43
N HIS A 871 -28.39 14.81 -35.41
CA HIS A 871 -29.72 15.35 -35.10
C HIS A 871 -29.90 15.90 -33.68
N VAL A 872 -28.90 15.75 -32.81
CA VAL A 872 -28.90 16.31 -31.43
C VAL A 872 -27.84 17.40 -31.31
N PRO A 873 -28.01 18.41 -30.43
CA PRO A 873 -26.97 19.41 -30.20
C PRO A 873 -25.77 18.78 -29.47
N ILE A 874 -24.58 19.30 -29.78
CA ILE A 874 -23.32 18.81 -29.21
C ILE A 874 -22.48 19.94 -28.59
N LEU A 875 -21.78 19.59 -27.52
CA LEU A 875 -20.67 20.37 -26.97
C LEU A 875 -19.40 19.55 -27.17
N ILE A 876 -18.41 20.11 -27.86
CA ILE A 876 -17.23 19.38 -28.32
C ILE A 876 -15.96 20.20 -28.12
N GLY A 877 -14.84 19.56 -27.81
CA GLY A 877 -13.56 20.25 -27.67
C GLY A 877 -12.38 19.32 -27.45
N THR A 878 -11.19 19.91 -27.48
CA THR A 878 -9.90 19.23 -27.27
C THR A 878 -9.03 20.03 -26.30
N ALA A 879 -8.00 19.37 -25.77
CA ALA A 879 -6.91 20.06 -25.08
C ALA A 879 -6.10 20.96 -26.05
N GLU A 880 -5.25 21.82 -25.51
CA GLU A 880 -4.31 22.64 -26.28
C GLU A 880 -3.38 21.78 -27.15
N LEU A 881 -2.78 20.77 -26.54
CA LEU A 881 -1.92 19.79 -27.18
C LEU A 881 -2.14 18.43 -26.54
N GLU A 882 -3.02 17.62 -27.14
CA GLU A 882 -3.45 16.32 -26.62
C GLU A 882 -2.26 15.43 -26.18
N TRP A 883 -1.23 15.36 -27.02
CA TRP A 883 -0.03 14.57 -26.76
C TRP A 883 1.11 15.31 -26.07
N ALA A 884 0.89 16.44 -25.38
CA ALA A 884 1.97 17.19 -24.71
C ALA A 884 2.75 16.35 -23.66
N HIS A 885 2.10 15.32 -23.12
CA HIS A 885 2.69 14.40 -22.14
C HIS A 885 3.50 13.24 -22.77
N LYS A 886 3.42 12.99 -24.09
CA LYS A 886 4.22 11.95 -24.79
C LYS A 886 5.70 12.33 -24.82
N LYS A 887 6.54 11.51 -24.19
CA LYS A 887 8.02 11.63 -24.16
C LYS A 887 8.68 11.19 -25.49
N ALA A 888 9.91 11.64 -25.74
CA ALA A 888 10.69 11.28 -26.94
C ALA A 888 10.83 9.75 -27.16
N ILE A 889 10.84 8.96 -26.08
CA ILE A 889 10.92 7.50 -26.13
C ILE A 889 9.72 6.86 -26.85
N PHE A 890 8.53 7.46 -26.79
CA PHE A 890 7.34 6.96 -27.48
C PHE A 890 7.47 7.09 -29.01
N TYR A 891 8.32 8.00 -29.48
CA TYR A 891 8.69 8.12 -30.89
C TYR A 891 9.95 7.30 -31.25
N GLY A 892 10.43 6.44 -30.35
CA GLY A 892 11.56 5.55 -30.55
C GLY A 892 12.94 6.20 -30.35
N PHE A 893 13.02 7.38 -29.70
CA PHE A 893 14.30 8.02 -29.40
C PHE A 893 14.90 7.50 -28.09
N LYS A 894 16.12 6.96 -28.15
CA LYS A 894 16.84 6.39 -26.97
C LYS A 894 17.88 7.33 -26.35
N SER A 895 18.29 8.42 -27.02
CA SER A 895 19.31 9.37 -26.54
C SER A 895 18.96 10.84 -26.83
N TYR A 896 19.45 11.75 -25.98
CA TYR A 896 19.38 13.20 -26.19
C TYR A 896 20.50 13.64 -27.16
N THR A 897 20.26 13.50 -28.46
CA THR A 897 21.15 13.97 -29.54
C THR A 897 20.37 14.81 -30.55
N THR A 898 21.05 15.52 -31.44
CA THR A 898 20.39 16.23 -32.56
C THR A 898 19.71 15.24 -33.52
N VAL A 899 18.58 15.63 -34.09
CA VAL A 899 17.83 14.83 -35.07
C VAL A 899 18.29 15.21 -36.47
N ASN A 900 18.73 14.25 -37.28
CA ASN A 900 19.06 14.50 -38.69
C ASN A 900 17.85 14.29 -39.61
N GLU A 901 17.94 14.80 -40.85
CA GLU A 901 16.87 14.72 -41.86
C GLU A 901 16.34 13.31 -42.11
N ARG A 902 17.22 12.31 -42.17
CA ARG A 902 16.81 10.91 -42.40
C ARG A 902 15.94 10.40 -41.25
N MET A 903 16.38 10.62 -40.01
CA MET A 903 15.65 10.20 -38.82
C MET A 903 14.30 10.92 -38.72
N ALA A 904 14.26 12.22 -39.00
CA ALA A 904 13.03 13.00 -38.98
C ALA A 904 11.99 12.45 -39.96
N ARG A 905 12.40 12.15 -41.20
CA ARG A 905 11.52 11.55 -42.24
C ARG A 905 11.01 10.18 -41.82
N GLU A 906 11.87 9.33 -41.27
CA GLU A 906 11.48 7.99 -40.80
C GLU A 906 10.45 8.07 -39.67
N LYS A 907 10.67 8.93 -38.67
CA LYS A 907 9.74 9.05 -37.53
C LYS A 907 8.42 9.70 -37.92
N ALA A 908 8.44 10.70 -38.81
CA ALA A 908 7.22 11.27 -39.35
C ALA A 908 6.43 10.25 -40.18
N GLN A 909 7.11 9.42 -40.97
CA GLN A 909 6.47 8.34 -41.72
C GLN A 909 5.78 7.33 -40.79
N LEU A 910 6.41 6.98 -39.67
CA LEU A 910 5.80 6.08 -38.68
C LEU A 910 4.52 6.68 -38.09
N VAL A 911 4.53 7.95 -37.69
CA VAL A 911 3.33 8.63 -37.16
C VAL A 911 2.22 8.68 -38.22
N VAL A 912 2.54 9.06 -39.46
CA VAL A 912 1.54 9.06 -40.55
C VAL A 912 1.00 7.66 -40.81
N GLN A 913 1.86 6.63 -40.81
CA GLN A 913 1.43 5.26 -41.03
C GLN A 913 0.55 4.73 -39.89
N GLN A 914 0.83 5.10 -38.64
CA GLN A 914 0.11 4.59 -37.47
C GLN A 914 -1.18 5.37 -37.20
N SER A 915 -1.17 6.70 -37.34
CA SER A 915 -2.28 7.57 -36.95
C SER A 915 -3.15 7.99 -38.14
N LEU A 916 -2.56 8.27 -39.31
CA LEU A 916 -3.32 8.77 -40.47
C LEU A 916 -3.91 7.63 -41.31
N LEU A 917 -3.19 6.52 -41.51
CA LEU A 917 -3.70 5.42 -42.33
C LEU A 917 -5.06 4.87 -41.84
N PRO A 918 -5.29 4.67 -40.52
CA PRO A 918 -6.61 4.28 -40.01
C PRO A 918 -7.69 5.35 -40.17
N TYR A 919 -7.30 6.62 -40.34
CA TYR A 919 -8.23 7.75 -40.51
C TYR A 919 -8.79 7.84 -41.94
N LEU A 920 -8.08 7.31 -42.93
CA LEU A 920 -8.47 7.39 -44.35
C LEU A 920 -9.56 6.37 -44.71
N ASP A 921 -10.43 6.77 -45.64
CA ASP A 921 -11.47 5.91 -46.23
C ASP A 921 -10.96 5.09 -47.43
N THR A 922 -9.70 5.29 -47.85
CA THR A 922 -9.07 4.60 -48.99
C THR A 922 -7.71 3.97 -48.63
N PHE A 923 -7.33 2.91 -49.35
CA PHE A 923 -6.03 2.27 -49.19
C PHE A 923 -4.94 3.10 -49.88
N VAL A 924 -3.81 3.30 -49.18
CA VAL A 924 -2.68 4.11 -49.66
C VAL A 924 -1.40 3.28 -49.68
N CYS A 925 -0.62 3.35 -50.76
CA CYS A 925 0.64 2.62 -50.89
C CYS A 925 1.79 3.31 -50.12
N ASN A 926 2.87 2.56 -49.86
CA ASN A 926 3.97 3.02 -49.02
C ASN A 926 4.69 4.27 -49.59
N ASP A 927 4.78 4.42 -50.91
CA ASP A 927 5.43 5.59 -51.51
C ASP A 927 4.58 6.85 -51.40
N THR A 928 3.26 6.74 -51.51
CA THR A 928 2.34 7.84 -51.19
C THR A 928 2.41 8.20 -49.71
N LEU A 929 2.50 7.21 -48.80
CA LEU A 929 2.70 7.48 -47.37
C LEU A 929 3.99 8.24 -47.09
N LYS A 930 5.10 7.91 -47.78
CA LYS A 930 6.35 8.68 -47.68
C LYS A 930 6.16 10.12 -48.16
N LEU A 931 5.43 10.34 -49.25
CA LEU A 931 5.14 11.68 -49.75
C LEU A 931 4.32 12.48 -48.73
N MET A 932 3.23 11.89 -48.22
CA MET A 932 2.38 12.51 -47.20
C MET A 932 3.17 12.84 -45.94
N ALA A 933 4.04 11.93 -45.48
CA ALA A 933 4.93 12.18 -44.34
C ALA A 933 5.90 13.34 -44.58
N GLN A 934 6.42 13.51 -45.80
CA GLN A 934 7.28 14.64 -46.13
C GLN A 934 6.53 15.96 -46.16
N VAL A 935 5.31 15.98 -46.70
CA VAL A 935 4.44 17.15 -46.73
C VAL A 935 4.03 17.54 -45.31
N ALA A 936 3.67 16.57 -44.46
CA ALA A 936 3.39 16.77 -43.04
C ALA A 936 4.61 17.34 -42.31
N LEU A 937 5.78 16.75 -42.49
CA LEU A 937 7.01 17.23 -41.87
C LEU A 937 7.31 18.69 -42.25
N HIS A 938 7.12 19.05 -43.51
CA HIS A 938 7.28 20.42 -44.00
C HIS A 938 6.30 21.39 -43.31
N ASN A 939 5.02 21.02 -43.22
CA ASN A 939 3.97 21.85 -42.63
C ASN A 939 4.17 22.10 -41.13
N TYR A 940 4.73 21.14 -40.39
CA TYR A 940 4.90 21.24 -38.94
C TYR A 940 6.29 21.77 -38.51
N LEU A 941 7.35 21.62 -39.31
CA LEU A 941 8.71 22.02 -38.92
C LEU A 941 9.15 23.42 -39.38
N ILE A 942 8.54 24.02 -40.40
CA ILE A 942 9.07 25.25 -41.06
C ILE A 942 8.54 26.52 -40.38
N GLY A 943 8.72 26.56 -39.06
CA GLY A 943 8.21 27.61 -38.19
C GLY A 943 9.25 28.59 -37.66
N ASN A 944 10.44 28.18 -37.15
CA ASN A 944 11.38 29.17 -36.58
C ASN A 944 12.84 28.80 -36.22
N SER A 945 13.44 27.64 -36.56
CA SER A 945 14.87 27.41 -36.20
C SER A 945 15.64 26.39 -37.07
N SER A 946 16.53 26.94 -37.89
CA SER A 946 17.81 26.46 -38.50
C SER A 946 18.15 24.96 -38.69
N GLY A 947 18.25 24.56 -39.97
CA GLY A 947 19.30 23.65 -40.48
C GLY A 947 18.97 22.15 -40.54
N PRO A 948 19.83 21.34 -41.19
CA PRO A 948 19.62 19.89 -41.39
C PRO A 948 19.71 19.04 -40.10
N THR A 949 19.84 19.69 -38.94
CA THR A 949 19.89 19.09 -37.62
C THR A 949 18.97 19.86 -36.67
N TRP A 950 17.89 19.21 -36.20
CA TRP A 950 16.94 19.82 -35.26
C TRP A 950 17.29 19.50 -33.81
N GLU A 951 16.91 20.41 -32.92
CA GLU A 951 16.91 20.17 -31.48
C GLU A 951 15.79 19.15 -31.15
N MET A 952 16.11 18.18 -30.29
CA MET A 952 15.24 17.03 -30.03
C MET A 952 13.90 17.46 -29.41
N THR A 953 13.92 18.42 -28.50
CA THR A 953 12.71 18.88 -27.80
C THR A 953 11.75 19.57 -28.76
N GLU A 954 12.24 20.50 -29.58
CA GLU A 954 11.45 21.18 -30.63
C GLU A 954 10.89 20.19 -31.67
N PHE A 955 11.70 19.19 -32.07
CA PHE A 955 11.27 18.16 -33.00
C PHE A 955 10.18 17.26 -32.41
N VAL A 956 10.34 16.82 -31.16
CA VAL A 956 9.33 16.00 -30.46
C VAL A 956 8.04 16.80 -30.25
N GLU A 957 8.10 18.08 -29.88
CA GLU A 957 6.92 18.94 -29.79
C GLU A 957 6.19 19.06 -31.14
N SER A 958 6.93 19.09 -32.25
CA SER A 958 6.36 19.11 -33.60
C SER A 958 5.66 17.80 -33.95
N LEU A 959 6.23 16.65 -33.56
CA LEU A 959 5.57 15.35 -33.70
C LEU A 959 4.32 15.24 -32.82
N GLN A 960 4.37 15.73 -31.58
CA GLN A 960 3.20 15.79 -30.69
C GLN A 960 2.07 16.58 -31.31
N LYS A 961 2.35 17.76 -31.88
CA LYS A 961 1.35 18.59 -32.58
C LYS A 961 0.77 17.86 -33.79
N MET A 962 1.64 17.28 -34.60
CA MET A 962 1.24 16.53 -35.80
C MET A 962 0.31 15.35 -35.45
N GLU A 963 0.70 14.52 -34.48
CA GLU A 963 -0.08 13.37 -34.04
C GLU A 963 -1.40 13.79 -33.35
N SER A 964 -1.37 14.85 -32.53
CA SER A 964 -2.58 15.37 -31.87
C SER A 964 -3.61 15.85 -32.89
N ASP A 965 -3.14 16.52 -33.95
CA ASP A 965 -4.03 17.00 -35.01
C ASP A 965 -4.64 15.86 -35.82
N ILE A 966 -3.87 14.81 -36.13
CA ILE A 966 -4.37 13.63 -36.86
C ILE A 966 -5.40 12.86 -36.01
N GLU A 967 -5.14 12.68 -34.71
CA GLU A 967 -5.92 11.76 -33.87
C GLU A 967 -7.13 12.41 -33.18
N PHE A 968 -7.11 13.73 -32.99
CA PHE A 968 -8.17 14.43 -32.23
C PHE A 968 -8.69 15.67 -32.95
N THR A 969 -7.82 16.62 -33.30
CA THR A 969 -8.27 17.93 -33.83
C THR A 969 -8.97 17.80 -35.18
N ALA A 970 -8.36 17.12 -36.15
CA ALA A 970 -8.91 16.97 -37.49
C ALA A 970 -10.20 16.12 -37.50
N PRO A 971 -10.26 14.98 -36.79
CA PRO A 971 -11.51 14.25 -36.56
C PRO A 971 -12.63 15.13 -35.95
N MET A 972 -12.32 15.85 -34.88
CA MET A 972 -13.28 16.74 -34.23
C MET A 972 -13.86 17.76 -35.21
N VAL A 973 -13.00 18.43 -35.99
CA VAL A 973 -13.43 19.41 -36.99
C VAL A 973 -14.29 18.78 -38.08
N LYS A 974 -13.93 17.57 -38.56
CA LYS A 974 -14.74 16.83 -39.54
C LYS A 974 -16.14 16.53 -39.02
N GLU A 975 -16.28 16.21 -37.74
CA GLU A 975 -17.57 15.99 -37.10
C GLU A 975 -18.36 17.29 -36.94
N ILE A 976 -17.72 18.37 -36.47
CA ILE A 976 -18.34 19.71 -36.36
C ILE A 976 -18.94 20.14 -37.71
N ASP A 977 -18.17 20.04 -38.79
CA ASP A 977 -18.61 20.43 -40.13
C ASP A 977 -19.90 19.69 -40.54
N ALA A 978 -20.01 18.40 -40.21
CA ALA A 978 -21.20 17.61 -40.51
C ALA A 978 -22.43 18.02 -39.67
N TYR A 979 -22.24 18.36 -38.39
CA TYR A 979 -23.34 18.88 -37.56
C TYR A 979 -23.83 20.25 -38.03
N LEU A 980 -22.89 21.14 -38.43
CA LEU A 980 -23.23 22.45 -38.99
C LEU A 980 -24.00 22.32 -40.31
N GLN A 981 -23.60 21.39 -41.19
CA GLN A 981 -24.33 21.09 -42.44
C GLN A 981 -25.78 20.63 -42.19
N ASN A 982 -26.03 19.98 -41.05
CA ASN A 982 -27.37 19.54 -40.63
C ASN A 982 -28.12 20.55 -39.76
N ASN A 983 -27.67 21.82 -39.72
CA ASN A 983 -28.25 22.91 -38.92
C ASN A 983 -28.36 22.59 -37.42
N GLN A 984 -27.46 21.77 -36.88
CA GLN A 984 -27.42 21.47 -35.45
C GLN A 984 -26.55 22.46 -34.69
N SER A 985 -26.92 22.71 -33.43
CA SER A 985 -26.15 23.58 -32.55
C SER A 985 -24.90 22.87 -32.05
N VAL A 986 -23.76 23.49 -32.31
CA VAL A 986 -22.43 23.03 -31.86
C VAL A 986 -21.82 24.10 -30.95
N TYR A 987 -21.31 23.67 -29.79
CA TYR A 987 -20.54 24.52 -28.88
C TYR A 987 -19.10 24.02 -28.79
N LEU A 988 -18.16 24.81 -29.28
CA LEU A 988 -16.75 24.45 -29.35
C LEU A 988 -15.95 25.05 -28.20
N TYR A 989 -15.10 24.23 -27.58
CA TYR A 989 -14.11 24.69 -26.62
C TYR A 989 -12.69 24.22 -26.92
N SER A 990 -11.75 24.93 -26.33
CA SER A 990 -10.34 24.57 -26.25
C SER A 990 -9.90 24.62 -24.78
N PHE A 991 -9.37 23.52 -24.25
CA PHE A 991 -8.86 23.48 -22.89
C PHE A 991 -7.36 23.79 -22.86
N GLU A 992 -6.99 24.98 -22.38
CA GLU A 992 -5.62 25.52 -22.43
C GLU A 992 -5.06 25.85 -21.03
N TYR A 993 -5.80 25.51 -19.97
CA TYR A 993 -5.36 25.82 -18.62
C TYR A 993 -4.40 24.76 -18.10
N LEU A 994 -3.16 25.19 -17.85
CA LEU A 994 -2.19 24.40 -17.10
C LEU A 994 -2.26 24.79 -15.62
N PRO A 995 -2.27 23.83 -14.69
CA PRO A 995 -2.24 24.11 -13.26
C PRO A 995 -1.12 25.08 -12.87
N SER A 996 -1.40 25.96 -11.91
CA SER A 996 -0.49 27.05 -11.50
C SER A 996 0.83 26.56 -10.88
N LYS A 997 0.85 25.31 -10.43
CA LYS A 997 2.00 24.65 -9.80
C LYS A 997 2.53 23.54 -10.68
N ASP A 998 3.79 23.18 -10.43
CA ASP A 998 4.49 22.14 -11.17
C ASP A 998 3.71 20.82 -11.19
N LEU A 999 3.58 20.24 -12.39
CA LEU A 999 3.11 18.87 -12.57
C LEU A 999 4.20 17.90 -12.13
N ILE A 1000 3.82 16.95 -11.28
CA ILE A 1000 4.73 15.94 -10.74
C ILE A 1000 4.23 14.57 -11.18
N GLU A 1001 5.14 13.74 -11.67
CA GLU A 1001 4.91 12.34 -12.02
C GLU A 1001 5.49 11.44 -10.93
N GLU A 1002 4.73 10.44 -10.52
CA GLU A 1002 5.17 9.37 -9.64
C GLU A 1002 5.55 8.16 -10.46
N GLU A 1003 6.81 7.75 -10.32
CA GLU A 1003 7.34 6.55 -10.95
C GLU A 1003 7.82 5.57 -9.87
N TRP A 1004 7.53 4.29 -10.06
CA TRP A 1004 8.05 3.22 -9.22
C TRP A 1004 9.25 2.59 -9.91
N VAL A 1005 10.45 2.95 -9.45
CA VAL A 1005 11.72 2.49 -10.05
C VAL A 1005 12.26 1.31 -9.26
N ASP A 1006 12.58 0.21 -9.94
CA ASP A 1006 13.32 -0.91 -9.36
C ASP A 1006 14.78 -0.53 -9.13
N VAL A 1007 15.11 -0.19 -7.87
CA VAL A 1007 16.48 0.08 -7.46
C VAL A 1007 17.11 -1.23 -6.99
N ASN A 1008 18.17 -1.64 -7.67
CA ASN A 1008 18.92 -2.83 -7.31
C ASN A 1008 20.08 -2.44 -6.39
N LEU A 1009 19.91 -2.63 -5.08
CA LEU A 1009 20.93 -2.37 -4.07
C LEU A 1009 21.44 -3.72 -3.56
N PHE A 1010 22.65 -4.10 -3.94
CA PHE A 1010 23.32 -5.34 -3.53
C PHE A 1010 22.57 -6.63 -3.93
N GLY A 1011 21.92 -6.64 -5.10
CA GLY A 1011 21.19 -7.81 -5.61
C GLY A 1011 19.77 -7.98 -5.04
N LEU A 1012 19.35 -7.07 -4.15
CA LEU A 1012 17.95 -6.92 -3.74
C LEU A 1012 17.30 -5.86 -4.64
N LYS A 1013 16.40 -6.30 -5.53
CA LYS A 1013 15.51 -5.39 -6.27
C LYS A 1013 14.48 -4.82 -5.30
N ARG A 1014 14.44 -3.50 -5.15
CA ARG A 1014 13.44 -2.78 -4.36
C ARG A 1014 12.77 -1.73 -5.23
N LYS A 1015 11.45 -1.78 -5.37
CA LYS A 1015 10.68 -0.67 -5.94
C LYS A 1015 10.75 0.54 -5.00
N VAL A 1016 11.34 1.62 -5.47
CA VAL A 1016 11.41 2.92 -4.80
C VAL A 1016 10.50 3.88 -5.55
N ARG A 1017 9.61 4.56 -4.82
CA ARG A 1017 8.81 5.65 -5.37
C ARG A 1017 9.71 6.86 -5.59
N THR A 1018 9.77 7.35 -6.81
CA THR A 1018 10.48 8.56 -7.20
C THR A 1018 9.50 9.57 -7.77
N GLU A 1019 9.59 10.80 -7.30
CA GLU A 1019 8.81 11.92 -7.82
C GLU A 1019 9.66 12.70 -8.83
N ARG A 1020 9.10 12.98 -10.00
CA ARG A 1020 9.77 13.73 -11.06
C ARG A 1020 8.91 14.90 -11.51
N LYS A 1021 9.47 16.09 -11.52
CA LYS A 1021 8.85 17.26 -12.17
C LYS A 1021 8.75 17.04 -13.68
N LEU A 1022 7.55 17.19 -14.24
CA LEU A 1022 7.29 17.07 -15.67
C LEU A 1022 7.44 18.44 -16.35
N PRO A 1023 8.28 18.58 -17.39
CA PRO A 1023 8.44 19.83 -18.14
C PRO A 1023 7.33 19.98 -19.20
N ILE A 1024 6.06 19.79 -18.81
CA ILE A 1024 4.91 19.97 -19.71
C ILE A 1024 4.56 21.46 -19.76
N LYS A 1025 4.38 22.00 -20.97
CA LYS A 1025 4.10 23.43 -21.20
C LYS A 1025 2.65 23.72 -21.60
N TYR A 1026 1.90 22.70 -21.98
CA TYR A 1026 0.58 22.82 -22.59
C TYR A 1026 -0.40 21.89 -21.90
N ALA A 1027 -1.68 22.26 -21.87
CA ALA A 1027 -2.74 21.36 -21.44
C ALA A 1027 -2.83 20.13 -22.37
N PHE A 1028 -3.11 18.96 -21.80
CA PHE A 1028 -2.98 17.67 -22.49
C PHE A 1028 -4.21 16.77 -22.30
N HIS A 1029 -4.22 15.64 -23.00
CA HIS A 1029 -5.33 14.68 -23.04
C HIS A 1029 -5.85 14.29 -21.66
N GLY A 1030 -7.18 14.40 -21.49
CA GLY A 1030 -7.90 14.09 -20.27
C GLY A 1030 -7.78 15.11 -19.15
N LEU A 1031 -6.96 16.17 -19.28
CA LEU A 1031 -6.77 17.13 -18.19
C LEU A 1031 -8.08 17.85 -17.85
N ASP A 1032 -8.93 18.13 -18.83
CA ASP A 1032 -10.25 18.73 -18.64
C ASP A 1032 -11.21 17.83 -17.83
N HIS A 1033 -11.23 16.51 -18.05
CA HIS A 1033 -12.04 15.60 -17.23
C HIS A 1033 -11.62 15.65 -15.76
N ALA A 1034 -10.32 15.83 -15.48
CA ALA A 1034 -9.83 15.91 -14.11
C ALA A 1034 -10.35 17.16 -13.39
N PHE A 1035 -10.63 18.26 -14.11
CA PHE A 1035 -11.28 19.44 -13.52
C PHE A 1035 -12.77 19.23 -13.26
N ILE A 1036 -13.38 18.16 -13.76
CA ILE A 1036 -14.80 17.87 -13.53
C ILE A 1036 -14.97 16.93 -12.33
N PHE A 1037 -14.19 15.85 -12.31
CA PHE A 1037 -14.42 14.73 -11.40
C PHE A 1037 -13.45 14.65 -10.22
N THR A 1038 -12.33 15.39 -10.23
CA THR A 1038 -11.27 15.24 -9.22
C THR A 1038 -10.60 16.57 -8.82
N GLU A 1039 -9.89 16.59 -7.70
CA GLU A 1039 -8.97 17.69 -7.34
C GLU A 1039 -7.53 17.29 -7.68
N GLY A 1040 -7.22 17.25 -8.98
CA GLY A 1040 -5.94 16.77 -9.53
C GLY A 1040 -6.12 15.58 -10.47
N TYR A 1041 -5.14 15.28 -11.32
CA TYR A 1041 -5.22 14.14 -12.24
C TYR A 1041 -5.18 12.81 -11.43
N SER A 1042 -5.96 11.80 -11.85
CA SER A 1042 -6.22 10.61 -11.02
C SER A 1042 -5.17 9.49 -11.14
N SER A 1043 -4.33 9.57 -12.17
CA SER A 1043 -3.28 8.58 -12.47
C SER A 1043 -1.93 8.98 -11.84
N ASN A 1044 -0.81 8.72 -12.53
CA ASN A 1044 0.55 8.97 -12.06
C ASN A 1044 0.99 10.44 -12.11
N ILE A 1045 0.17 11.34 -12.66
CA ILE A 1045 0.44 12.78 -12.72
C ILE A 1045 -0.39 13.47 -11.62
N PHE A 1046 0.21 14.40 -10.88
CA PHE A 1046 -0.49 15.14 -9.83
C PHE A 1046 -0.04 16.59 -9.80
N PHE A 1047 -0.98 17.44 -9.40
CA PHE A 1047 -0.75 18.86 -9.16
C PHE A 1047 -1.54 19.28 -7.91
N PRO A 1048 -1.01 20.20 -7.08
CA PRO A 1048 -1.76 20.72 -5.96
C PRO A 1048 -2.91 21.62 -6.46
N TYR A 1049 -4.12 21.32 -6.02
CA TYR A 1049 -5.34 22.02 -6.43
C TYR A 1049 -5.55 23.30 -5.60
N GLY A 1050 -5.62 24.47 -6.25
CA GLY A 1050 -5.76 25.78 -5.62
C GLY A 1050 -7.10 26.47 -5.92
N GLU A 1051 -7.17 27.76 -5.60
CA GLU A 1051 -8.38 28.57 -5.83
C GLU A 1051 -8.62 28.84 -7.33
N SER A 1052 -7.57 29.12 -8.09
CA SER A 1052 -7.66 29.31 -9.54
C SER A 1052 -8.16 28.05 -10.24
N GLU A 1053 -7.68 26.88 -9.81
CA GLU A 1053 -8.12 25.58 -10.34
C GLU A 1053 -9.61 25.36 -10.05
N ARG A 1054 -10.09 25.71 -8.84
CA ARG A 1054 -11.51 25.65 -8.48
C ARG A 1054 -12.38 26.58 -9.31
N GLN A 1055 -11.89 27.77 -9.65
CA GLN A 1055 -12.64 28.72 -10.49
C GLN A 1055 -12.86 28.18 -11.90
N ILE A 1056 -11.83 27.54 -12.49
CA ILE A 1056 -11.97 26.91 -13.81
C ILE A 1056 -12.86 25.68 -13.75
N SER A 1057 -12.73 24.85 -12.72
CA SER A 1057 -13.60 23.70 -12.49
C SER A 1057 -15.05 24.09 -12.35
N ASP A 1058 -15.35 25.11 -11.53
CA ASP A 1058 -16.70 25.62 -11.34
C ASP A 1058 -17.28 26.14 -12.66
N ALA A 1059 -16.51 26.91 -13.43
CA ALA A 1059 -16.94 27.41 -14.73
C ALA A 1059 -17.24 26.28 -15.72
N LEU A 1060 -16.31 25.33 -15.88
CA LEU A 1060 -16.48 24.17 -16.77
C LEU A 1060 -17.72 23.37 -16.39
N CYS A 1061 -17.89 23.05 -15.10
CA CYS A 1061 -19.04 22.30 -14.61
C CYS A 1061 -20.34 23.09 -14.74
N GLN A 1062 -20.31 24.42 -14.61
CA GLN A 1062 -21.47 25.27 -14.84
C GLN A 1062 -21.90 25.25 -16.31
N PHE A 1063 -20.97 25.38 -17.26
CA PHE A 1063 -21.28 25.27 -18.69
C PHE A 1063 -21.87 23.90 -19.04
N LEU A 1064 -21.25 22.82 -18.55
CA LEU A 1064 -21.70 21.45 -18.79
C LEU A 1064 -23.10 21.19 -18.24
N THR A 1065 -23.36 21.60 -17.00
CA THR A 1065 -24.67 21.42 -16.37
C THR A 1065 -25.75 22.31 -16.99
N ASN A 1066 -25.41 23.53 -17.43
CA ASN A 1066 -26.30 24.38 -18.20
C ASN A 1066 -26.64 23.76 -19.56
N PHE A 1067 -25.65 23.23 -20.27
CA PHE A 1067 -25.86 22.54 -21.54
C PHE A 1067 -26.77 21.32 -21.36
N ALA A 1068 -26.54 20.50 -20.33
CA ALA A 1068 -27.40 19.36 -20.03
C ALA A 1068 -28.87 19.75 -19.74
N LYS A 1069 -29.09 20.90 -19.07
CA LYS A 1069 -30.42 21.42 -18.74
C LYS A 1069 -31.14 22.06 -19.93
N PHE A 1070 -30.44 22.87 -20.69
CA PHE A 1070 -31.06 23.83 -21.61
C PHE A 1070 -30.68 23.60 -23.08
N GLY A 1071 -29.68 22.77 -23.36
CA GLY A 1071 -29.05 22.69 -24.68
C GLY A 1071 -28.20 23.90 -25.03
N ASN A 1072 -28.00 24.83 -24.08
CA ASN A 1072 -27.17 26.01 -24.23
C ASN A 1072 -26.30 26.16 -22.96
N PRO A 1073 -24.95 26.20 -23.08
CA PRO A 1073 -24.04 26.33 -21.94
C PRO A 1073 -24.15 27.69 -21.23
N THR A 1074 -24.68 28.73 -21.88
CA THR A 1074 -24.83 30.09 -21.32
C THR A 1074 -26.25 30.63 -21.52
N VAL A 1075 -27.17 30.22 -20.63
CA VAL A 1075 -28.46 30.90 -20.49
C VAL A 1075 -28.29 32.28 -19.83
N GLU A 1076 -27.36 32.37 -18.88
CA GLU A 1076 -26.85 33.61 -18.30
C GLU A 1076 -25.32 33.65 -18.46
N PRO A 1077 -24.68 34.84 -18.43
CA PRO A 1077 -23.23 34.93 -18.51
C PRO A 1077 -22.55 34.18 -17.35
N VAL A 1078 -21.69 33.22 -17.66
CA VAL A 1078 -20.91 32.44 -16.68
C VAL A 1078 -19.52 33.07 -16.61
N HIS A 1079 -19.15 33.61 -15.43
CA HIS A 1079 -17.91 34.37 -15.26
C HIS A 1079 -17.70 35.49 -16.31
N GLY A 1080 -18.79 36.12 -16.76
CA GLY A 1080 -18.76 37.19 -17.76
C GLY A 1080 -18.67 36.71 -19.21
N ILE A 1081 -18.65 35.39 -19.46
CA ILE A 1081 -18.62 34.80 -20.79
C ILE A 1081 -20.02 34.42 -21.25
N ILE A 1082 -20.34 34.79 -22.49
CA ILE A 1082 -21.48 34.28 -23.26
C ILE A 1082 -20.91 33.39 -24.36
N TRP A 1083 -21.36 32.14 -24.44
CA TRP A 1083 -20.83 31.13 -25.34
C TRP A 1083 -21.81 30.94 -26.52
N PRO A 1084 -21.54 31.56 -27.68
CA PRO A 1084 -22.39 31.41 -28.86
C PRO A 1084 -22.21 30.05 -29.53
N VAL A 1085 -23.16 29.70 -30.39
CA VAL A 1085 -23.03 28.58 -31.31
C VAL A 1085 -21.88 28.86 -32.28
N VAL A 1086 -21.16 27.80 -32.66
CA VAL A 1086 -20.06 27.85 -33.62
C VAL A 1086 -20.54 28.36 -34.98
N ASN A 1087 -19.75 29.24 -35.58
CA ASN A 1087 -19.94 29.76 -36.94
C ASN A 1087 -19.31 28.84 -38.00
N GLU A 1088 -19.67 29.03 -39.28
CA GLU A 1088 -19.16 28.22 -40.40
C GLU A 1088 -17.62 28.22 -40.52
N ASP A 1089 -16.98 29.34 -40.18
CA ASP A 1089 -15.52 29.49 -40.15
C ASP A 1089 -14.86 28.93 -38.88
N ARG A 1090 -15.66 28.40 -37.94
CA ARG A 1090 -15.23 27.74 -36.69
C ARG A 1090 -14.36 28.63 -35.81
N SER A 1091 -14.51 29.95 -35.95
CA SER A 1091 -13.67 30.94 -35.29
C SER A 1091 -14.15 31.33 -33.90
N ASN A 1092 -15.41 31.00 -33.56
CA ASN A 1092 -16.00 31.22 -32.25
C ASN A 1092 -15.86 29.98 -31.35
N TYR A 1093 -15.06 30.09 -30.29
CA TYR A 1093 -14.96 29.05 -29.26
C TYR A 1093 -14.57 29.62 -27.89
N VAL A 1094 -14.90 28.91 -26.82
CA VAL A 1094 -14.43 29.24 -25.47
C VAL A 1094 -13.05 28.63 -25.26
N LYS A 1095 -12.10 29.48 -24.88
CA LYS A 1095 -10.79 29.06 -24.39
C LYS A 1095 -10.84 28.98 -22.86
N PHE A 1096 -10.72 27.77 -22.33
CA PHE A 1096 -10.53 27.54 -20.90
C PHE A 1096 -9.08 27.87 -20.53
N ALA A 1097 -8.85 29.14 -20.26
CA ALA A 1097 -7.67 29.70 -19.58
C ALA A 1097 -8.14 30.48 -18.33
N TRP A 1098 -7.21 31.05 -17.55
CA TRP A 1098 -7.58 31.98 -16.48
C TRP A 1098 -6.97 33.37 -16.70
N PRO A 1099 -7.80 34.44 -16.82
CA PRO A 1099 -9.27 34.42 -16.89
C PRO A 1099 -9.79 33.69 -18.14
N LEU A 1100 -11.08 33.31 -18.15
CA LEU A 1100 -11.72 32.70 -19.31
C LEU A 1100 -11.75 33.68 -20.50
N GLU A 1101 -11.58 33.16 -21.70
CA GLU A 1101 -11.53 33.96 -22.92
C GLU A 1101 -12.53 33.44 -23.96
N MET A 1102 -13.37 34.33 -24.48
CA MET A 1102 -14.08 34.09 -25.74
C MET A 1102 -13.14 34.43 -26.88
N VAL A 1103 -12.86 33.45 -27.74
CA VAL A 1103 -12.05 33.66 -28.92
C VAL A 1103 -12.99 33.87 -30.10
N GLU A 1104 -12.82 35.00 -30.79
CA GLU A 1104 -13.51 35.35 -32.03
C GLU A 1104 -12.46 35.56 -33.12
N ASN A 1105 -12.73 35.08 -34.35
CA ASN A 1105 -11.87 35.31 -35.52
C ASN A 1105 -10.43 34.75 -35.42
N ASN A 1106 -10.24 33.55 -34.82
CA ASN A 1106 -8.93 32.89 -34.74
C ASN A 1106 -8.84 31.64 -35.62
N ALA A 1107 -7.68 31.42 -36.25
CA ALA A 1107 -7.42 30.34 -37.18
C ALA A 1107 -6.86 29.06 -36.53
N ARG A 1108 -6.99 28.86 -35.20
CA ARG A 1108 -6.45 27.67 -34.49
C ARG A 1108 -6.82 26.37 -35.21
N TRP A 1109 -8.09 26.23 -35.56
CA TRP A 1109 -8.65 25.01 -36.15
C TRP A 1109 -8.42 24.90 -37.67
N SER A 1110 -7.87 25.93 -38.33
CA SER A 1110 -7.62 25.93 -39.78
C SER A 1110 -6.61 24.87 -40.21
N LYS A 1111 -5.71 24.45 -39.30
CA LYS A 1111 -4.78 23.35 -39.56
C LYS A 1111 -5.47 21.99 -39.71
N ALA A 1112 -6.71 21.83 -39.21
CA ALA A 1112 -7.47 20.61 -39.44
C ALA A 1112 -7.78 20.38 -40.93
N SER A 1113 -8.01 21.45 -41.70
CA SER A 1113 -8.23 21.37 -43.15
C SER A 1113 -7.04 20.77 -43.89
N PHE A 1114 -5.80 20.91 -43.38
CA PHE A 1114 -4.63 20.24 -43.95
C PHE A 1114 -4.80 18.71 -43.99
N TRP A 1115 -5.35 18.13 -42.92
CA TRP A 1115 -5.58 16.68 -42.84
C TRP A 1115 -6.89 16.25 -43.52
N ASN A 1116 -7.96 17.04 -43.34
CA ASN A 1116 -9.29 16.69 -43.83
C ASN A 1116 -9.46 16.90 -45.33
N GLU A 1117 -8.78 17.90 -45.90
CA GLU A 1117 -8.89 18.28 -47.32
C GLU A 1117 -7.63 17.82 -48.07
N LEU A 1118 -6.49 18.49 -47.88
CA LEU A 1118 -5.28 18.26 -48.70
C LEU A 1118 -4.75 16.82 -48.62
N MET A 1119 -4.60 16.26 -47.42
CA MET A 1119 -4.08 14.89 -47.26
C MET A 1119 -5.07 13.84 -47.77
N SER A 1120 -6.37 14.08 -47.60
CA SER A 1120 -7.43 13.23 -48.15
C SER A 1120 -7.44 13.25 -49.69
N GLU A 1121 -7.23 14.42 -50.31
CA GLU A 1121 -7.11 14.57 -51.76
C GLU A 1121 -5.88 13.82 -52.31
N ILE A 1122 -4.72 13.94 -51.66
CA ILE A 1122 -3.49 13.21 -52.05
C ILE A 1122 -3.74 11.71 -52.00
N ALA A 1123 -4.39 11.21 -50.95
CA ALA A 1123 -4.73 9.80 -50.79
C ALA A 1123 -5.68 9.31 -51.90
N THR A 1124 -6.72 10.10 -52.18
CA THR A 1124 -7.72 9.78 -53.21
C THR A 1124 -7.11 9.77 -54.61
N PHE A 1125 -6.32 10.80 -54.96
CA PHE A 1125 -5.62 10.89 -56.24
C PHE A 1125 -4.65 9.71 -56.47
N ALA A 1126 -3.95 9.27 -55.42
CA ALA A 1126 -3.06 8.12 -55.51
C ALA A 1126 -3.82 6.80 -55.72
N ALA A 1127 -5.00 6.66 -55.12
CA ALA A 1127 -5.86 5.49 -55.27
C ALA A 1127 -6.47 5.40 -56.69
N GLU A 1128 -6.93 6.52 -57.26
CA GLU A 1128 -7.55 6.58 -58.59
C GLU A 1128 -6.56 6.26 -59.73
N ASN A 1129 -5.29 6.66 -59.60
CA ASN A 1129 -4.27 6.46 -60.63
C ASN A 1129 -3.63 5.07 -60.64
N GLY A 1130 -4.17 4.09 -59.89
CA GLY A 1130 -3.74 2.69 -59.99
C GLY A 1130 -2.32 2.42 -59.47
N MET A 1131 -1.66 3.37 -58.80
CA MET A 1131 -0.33 3.16 -58.17
C MET A 1131 -0.35 2.16 -56.98
N GLY A 1132 -1.49 1.49 -56.76
CA GLY A 1132 -1.72 0.51 -55.72
C GLY A 1132 -2.04 -0.91 -56.21
N ARG A 1133 -1.92 -1.22 -57.51
CA ARG A 1133 -2.06 -2.60 -58.02
C ARG A 1133 -0.70 -3.20 -58.40
N GLU A 1134 -0.31 -4.21 -57.62
CA GLU A 1134 0.76 -5.22 -57.81
C GLU A 1134 2.23 -4.84 -57.50
N PHE A 1135 2.75 -5.45 -56.43
CA PHE A 1135 3.85 -6.43 -56.53
C PHE A 1135 3.67 -7.47 -55.41
N THR A 1136 2.80 -8.45 -55.61
CA THR A 1136 2.94 -9.74 -54.93
C THR A 1136 4.11 -10.46 -55.58
N PHE A 1137 5.21 -10.66 -54.86
CA PHE A 1137 6.37 -11.41 -55.35
C PHE A 1137 5.93 -12.76 -55.93
N THR A 1138 6.48 -13.10 -57.09
CA THR A 1138 6.24 -14.42 -57.70
C THR A 1138 6.76 -15.53 -56.77
N ASN A 1139 6.18 -16.73 -56.85
CA ASN A 1139 6.62 -17.87 -56.03
C ASN A 1139 8.12 -18.17 -56.16
N GLU A 1140 8.75 -17.86 -57.31
CA GLU A 1140 10.19 -18.00 -57.50
C GLU A 1140 11.01 -17.00 -56.70
N GLU A 1141 10.58 -15.73 -56.63
CA GLU A 1141 11.26 -14.69 -55.86
C GLU A 1141 11.15 -14.94 -54.35
N GLN A 1142 10.00 -15.46 -53.89
CA GLN A 1142 9.85 -15.92 -52.50
C GLN A 1142 10.78 -17.10 -52.17
N LEU A 1143 10.97 -18.02 -53.11
CA LEU A 1143 11.89 -19.15 -52.94
C LEU A 1143 13.35 -18.68 -52.87
N GLN A 1144 13.73 -17.69 -53.70
CA GLN A 1144 15.06 -17.11 -53.70
C GLN A 1144 15.38 -16.36 -52.40
N LEU A 1145 14.43 -15.60 -51.87
CA LEU A 1145 14.56 -14.94 -50.56
C LEU A 1145 14.68 -15.94 -49.41
N ALA A 1146 13.97 -17.07 -49.47
CA ALA A 1146 14.10 -18.16 -48.50
C ALA A 1146 15.45 -18.90 -48.61
N ALA A 1147 16.01 -19.02 -49.82
CA ALA A 1147 17.34 -19.58 -50.05
C ALA A 1147 18.44 -18.65 -49.52
N PHE A 1148 18.32 -17.34 -49.75
CA PHE A 1148 19.25 -16.34 -49.21
C PHE A 1148 19.27 -16.34 -47.69
N ARG A 1149 18.08 -16.44 -47.05
CA ARG A 1149 17.98 -16.53 -45.59
C ARG A 1149 18.67 -17.78 -45.04
N ARG A 1150 18.53 -18.93 -45.71
CA ARG A 1150 19.22 -20.19 -45.33
C ARG A 1150 20.74 -20.09 -45.51
N ALA A 1151 21.21 -19.49 -46.59
CA ALA A 1151 22.64 -19.25 -46.82
C ALA A 1151 23.25 -18.30 -45.78
N TRP A 1152 22.49 -17.28 -45.35
CA TRP A 1152 22.89 -16.37 -44.29
C TRP A 1152 23.06 -17.07 -42.94
N TRP A 1153 22.13 -17.94 -42.57
CA TRP A 1153 22.25 -18.75 -41.34
C TRP A 1153 23.44 -19.72 -41.38
N ALA A 1154 23.68 -20.36 -42.54
CA ALA A 1154 24.84 -21.23 -42.71
C ALA A 1154 26.18 -20.49 -42.53
N LEU A 1155 26.25 -19.23 -43.00
CA LEU A 1155 27.43 -18.38 -42.81
C LEU A 1155 27.69 -18.08 -41.32
N TRP A 1156 26.66 -17.78 -40.54
CA TRP A 1156 26.81 -17.53 -39.10
C TRP A 1156 27.16 -18.78 -38.29
N VAL A 1157 26.65 -19.95 -38.68
CA VAL A 1157 27.07 -21.24 -38.09
C VAL A 1157 28.55 -21.52 -38.37
N LEU A 1158 29.04 -21.21 -39.58
CA LEU A 1158 30.44 -21.34 -39.92
C LEU A 1158 31.33 -20.38 -39.10
N VAL A 1159 30.91 -19.12 -38.92
CA VAL A 1159 31.61 -18.14 -38.08
C VAL A 1159 31.68 -18.62 -36.62
N ALA A 1160 30.59 -19.17 -36.08
CA ALA A 1160 30.56 -19.73 -34.73
C ALA A 1160 31.50 -20.94 -34.57
N ALA A 1161 31.54 -21.83 -35.57
CA ALA A 1161 32.44 -22.98 -35.58
C ALA A 1161 33.92 -22.56 -35.62
N ILE A 1162 34.27 -21.55 -36.42
CA ILE A 1162 35.64 -20.99 -36.49
C ILE A 1162 36.02 -20.34 -35.16
N ALA A 1163 35.11 -19.57 -34.56
CA ALA A 1163 35.34 -18.95 -33.24
C ALA A 1163 35.56 -20.00 -32.15
N PHE A 1164 34.81 -21.11 -32.17
CA PHE A 1164 34.97 -22.22 -31.24
C PHE A 1164 36.33 -22.94 -31.42
N LEU A 1165 36.75 -23.17 -32.66
CA LEU A 1165 38.08 -23.72 -32.98
C LEU A 1165 39.21 -22.80 -32.51
N LEU A 1166 39.10 -21.48 -32.73
CA LEU A 1166 40.07 -20.51 -32.25
C LEU A 1166 40.15 -20.50 -30.71
N TRP A 1167 39.01 -20.64 -30.03
CA TRP A 1167 38.97 -20.75 -28.57
C TRP A 1167 39.65 -22.01 -28.05
N ILE A 1168 39.44 -23.16 -28.69
CA ILE A 1168 40.15 -24.40 -28.35
C ILE A 1168 41.66 -24.23 -28.54
N ILE A 1169 42.09 -23.62 -29.65
CA ILE A 1169 43.51 -23.36 -29.92
C ILE A 1169 44.11 -22.44 -28.85
N ILE A 1170 43.40 -21.38 -28.45
CA ILE A 1170 43.83 -20.47 -27.39
C ILE A 1170 43.94 -21.22 -26.05
N ILE A 1171 42.94 -22.04 -25.71
CA ILE A 1171 42.96 -22.85 -24.48
C ILE A 1171 44.14 -23.83 -24.48
N CYS A 1172 44.41 -24.50 -25.60
CA CYS A 1172 45.57 -25.40 -25.76
C CYS A 1172 46.91 -24.66 -25.64
N LEU A 1173 47.03 -23.46 -26.23
CA LEU A 1173 48.24 -22.64 -26.13
C LEU A 1173 48.47 -22.10 -24.72
N VAL A 1174 47.41 -21.70 -24.01
CA VAL A 1174 47.48 -21.22 -22.63
C VAL A 1174 47.80 -22.36 -21.68
N THR A 1175 47.21 -23.54 -21.86
CA THR A 1175 47.54 -24.73 -21.06
C THR A 1175 48.95 -25.24 -21.32
N GLN A 1176 49.46 -25.18 -22.56
CA GLN A 1176 50.88 -25.43 -22.85
C GLN A 1176 51.82 -24.43 -22.14
N LYS A 1177 51.47 -23.13 -22.12
CA LYS A 1177 52.28 -22.12 -21.42
C LYS A 1177 52.23 -22.25 -19.89
N CYS A 1178 51.13 -22.75 -19.33
CA CYS A 1178 51.00 -22.97 -17.90
C CYS A 1178 51.65 -24.27 -17.39
N LEU A 1179 52.00 -25.21 -18.29
CA LEU A 1179 52.65 -26.48 -17.96
C LEU A 1179 54.17 -26.48 -18.13
N ASP A 1180 54.79 -25.35 -18.51
CA ASP A 1180 56.24 -25.25 -18.65
C ASP A 1180 56.92 -25.01 -17.28
N VAL A 1181 57.44 -26.10 -16.69
CA VAL A 1181 58.03 -26.19 -15.33
C VAL A 1181 59.47 -25.63 -15.27
N ARG A 1182 59.82 -24.59 -16.05
CA ARG A 1182 61.23 -24.14 -16.16
C ARG A 1182 61.59 -22.67 -15.93
N SER A 1183 60.73 -21.82 -15.37
CA SER A 1183 61.19 -20.47 -14.98
C SER A 1183 60.52 -19.89 -13.72
N ARG A 1184 60.81 -20.49 -12.56
CA ARG A 1184 60.85 -19.72 -11.31
C ARG A 1184 62.22 -19.07 -11.17
N HIS A 1185 62.30 -17.76 -10.91
CA HIS A 1185 63.39 -17.17 -10.12
C HIS A 1185 62.84 -16.18 -9.07
N TYR A 1186 63.27 -16.45 -7.84
CA TYR A 1186 63.07 -15.75 -6.57
C TYR A 1186 63.73 -14.36 -6.51
N LYS A 1187 63.25 -13.44 -5.63
CA LYS A 1187 63.83 -13.05 -4.30
C LYS A 1187 63.64 -11.57 -3.93
N ASN A 1188 63.19 -11.38 -2.67
CA ASN A 1188 63.45 -10.30 -1.70
C ASN A 1188 62.76 -8.94 -1.96
N ILE A 1189 62.12 -8.27 -0.98
CA ILE A 1189 62.71 -7.75 0.27
C ILE A 1189 61.71 -7.68 1.44
N ILE A 1190 62.28 -7.86 2.63
CA ILE A 1190 61.75 -7.90 4.00
C ILE A 1190 61.43 -6.49 4.54
N VAL A 1191 60.43 -6.36 5.44
CA VAL A 1191 60.44 -5.34 6.50
C VAL A 1191 60.32 -6.04 7.85
N ALA A 1192 61.23 -5.70 8.74
CA ALA A 1192 61.46 -6.34 10.03
C ALA A 1192 60.48 -5.89 11.12
N ASN A 1193 60.08 -6.87 11.95
CA ASN A 1193 59.80 -6.92 13.40
C ASN A 1193 59.18 -5.67 14.08
N VAL A 1194 58.13 -5.81 14.89
CA VAL A 1194 57.95 -6.75 16.03
C VAL A 1194 56.54 -7.30 16.11
#